data_AF-A0A413CM79-F1
#
_entry.id   AF-A0A413CM79-F1
#
_cell.length_a   1.000
_cell.length_b   1.000
_cell.length_c   1.000
_cell.angle_alpha   90.00
_cell.angle_beta   90.00
_cell.angle_gamma   90.00
#
_symmetry.space_group_name_H-M   'P 1'
#
loop_
_entity.id
_entity.type
_entity.pdbx_description
1 polymer ?
#
loop_
_entity_poly.entity_id
_entity_poly.type
_entity_poly.pdbx_seq_one_letter_code
_entity_poly.pdbx_strand_id
1 'polypeptide(L)'
;MKRLKAYAVLACALVMIWSQVAQPYCAYALSAESGTISQSTSQASEEHGSQDESSQGTQVDSSDSQGQTEWYGDDANAARPDEDSDFSSDDQAGVGADEPGTDDSDGEASGDVSIETDSSESDSLEPNSWRYENGVLINAGSDDIDAQSFADEALPNGAVARGIDVSNCQGKIDWNQVKAAGIDFAILKVGPVYGKPDDSFERNAAECERLGIPYGVYYYSYARSVKDANKEADRTLAWLGGHHPSLPVYYDLEDSYILQDPNFSKDKLAQIAQAFCNRMEAVGFKSGIYANLNWLNNYLDSPSLSGYDHWVAQYNWRCDYAGSYSFWQYSNSGNVPGVNGRCDMNYCFNGSLLNVDDSKMHIQYEAHVSNIGWMSSKRDGSTAGTTGQSKSVEDLKVSILNPVEDGSVQINANVSGIGWQGWDTPSASEGGTTGQGRAVEAVRLRLTGSLAKDYDVYYRVHASNIGWMAWAKDGGEAGTTGFGRSVEAVQIRLVKKGDAAPSSDGANVDYAFKKKPMSLTYRAHVSNVGWQGAVSDGATAGTTGRGLALEDLKLSLDSSDYSDGSSVQIDAHVSGIGWQGWDTPSASEGGTTGQGRAVEAVRLRLTGSLAKDYDVYYRVHASNIGWMAWAKDGGEAGTTGMSCSLEAVQIKLIKKGASHPDTSGYSHLEIPTLTYSSQVKGAWQNSVSAGEMSGTTGQGIPITGFSAKTCSSVAGGINYQLHLSNVGWTSGKSNGDQLSSATESNSVEAIKVSLSGDLATYFDVWYRVHVDNVGWLGWTRNGTVAGSTGYGTHVQAVQVRLTRKGANAPGSTVSPCLLGQPSAFANPMQKKIVDLARQVPSPGPGLCSEWIADIYERAGFRNVHTDACDYYWDYCKYTDYSQLKVGMVIAVPSHTHTRMGSIYGHVCLYIGNNQVMDNVGQIRTLDMAYWLDYYSTSYKPKWGWYDNVPLA
;
A
#
# COMPACT_ATOMS: atom_id res chain seq x y z
N MET A 1 52.01 33.04 7.05
CA MET A 1 52.33 32.97 5.61
C MET A 1 53.13 31.73 5.18
N LYS A 2 54.28 31.36 5.78
CA LYS A 2 55.09 30.20 5.32
C LYS A 2 54.45 28.79 5.40
N ARG A 3 53.23 28.62 5.94
CA ARG A 3 52.49 27.34 5.93
C ARG A 3 51.43 27.20 4.81
N LEU A 4 51.05 28.27 4.09
CA LEU A 4 50.07 28.16 3.00
C LEU A 4 50.64 27.53 1.71
N LYS A 5 51.96 27.57 1.51
CA LYS A 5 52.61 26.95 0.33
C LYS A 5 52.79 25.42 0.41
N ALA A 6 52.44 24.79 1.54
CA ALA A 6 52.57 23.34 1.71
C ALA A 6 51.37 22.56 1.13
N TYR A 7 50.14 23.03 1.42
CA TYR A 7 48.92 22.30 1.03
C TYR A 7 48.59 22.40 -0.46
N ALA A 8 48.99 23.48 -1.14
CA ALA A 8 48.82 23.62 -2.58
C ALA A 8 49.64 22.60 -3.41
N VAL A 9 50.71 22.02 -2.84
CA VAL A 9 51.57 21.05 -3.54
C VAL A 9 51.02 19.62 -3.43
N LEU A 10 50.30 19.30 -2.35
CA LEU A 10 49.72 17.97 -2.17
C LEU A 10 48.48 17.75 -3.05
N ALA A 11 47.68 18.80 -3.28
CA ALA A 11 46.45 18.72 -4.08
C ALA A 11 46.72 18.40 -5.57
N CYS A 12 47.79 18.93 -6.16
CA CYS A 12 48.13 18.68 -7.56
C CYS A 12 48.79 17.32 -7.81
N ALA A 13 49.29 16.64 -6.77
CA ALA A 13 50.03 15.38 -6.90
C ALA A 13 49.12 14.16 -7.15
N LEU A 14 47.89 14.18 -6.66
CA LEU A 14 46.93 13.06 -6.79
C LEU A 14 46.22 13.02 -8.16
N VAL A 15 46.26 14.11 -8.94
CA VAL A 15 45.54 14.24 -10.22
C VAL A 15 46.33 13.65 -11.41
N MET A 16 47.63 13.39 -11.26
CA MET A 16 48.51 12.92 -12.36
C MET A 16 48.97 11.45 -12.25
N ILE A 17 48.31 10.62 -11.44
CA ILE A 17 48.70 9.20 -11.25
C ILE A 17 47.67 8.20 -11.82
N TRP A 18 46.57 8.66 -12.42
CA TRP A 18 45.54 7.81 -13.05
C TRP A 18 45.44 7.93 -14.58
N SER A 19 46.46 8.49 -15.24
CA SER A 19 46.47 8.70 -16.69
C SER A 19 47.79 8.26 -17.36
N GLN A 20 48.16 6.97 -17.26
CA GLN A 20 49.02 6.24 -18.22
C GLN A 20 49.33 4.78 -17.78
N VAL A 21 48.43 3.82 -18.06
CA VAL A 21 48.79 2.38 -18.25
C VAL A 21 47.85 1.72 -19.26
N ALA A 22 47.98 2.05 -20.56
CA ALA A 22 47.43 1.24 -21.68
C ALA A 22 47.86 1.83 -23.04
N GLN A 23 48.96 1.33 -23.60
CA GLN A 23 49.53 1.45 -24.98
C GLN A 23 50.97 0.87 -24.88
N PRO A 24 51.62 0.35 -25.95
CA PRO A 24 51.53 0.88 -27.32
C PRO A 24 51.63 -0.11 -28.51
N TYR A 25 51.43 0.46 -29.71
CA TYR A 25 51.93 0.02 -31.04
C TYR A 25 51.33 -1.23 -31.72
N CYS A 26 51.32 -1.34 -33.06
CA CYS A 26 51.01 -0.36 -34.14
C CYS A 26 51.10 -1.06 -35.52
N ALA A 27 50.27 -0.66 -36.48
CA ALA A 27 50.53 -0.87 -37.92
C ALA A 27 49.87 0.22 -38.78
N TYR A 28 50.64 0.81 -39.70
CA TYR A 28 50.18 1.68 -40.81
C TYR A 28 49.73 0.78 -42.00
N ALA A 29 49.11 1.24 -43.10
CA ALA A 29 49.08 2.57 -43.75
C ALA A 29 47.74 2.81 -44.52
N LEU A 30 47.27 4.05 -44.76
CA LEU A 30 47.43 4.88 -45.99
C LEU A 30 47.01 4.19 -47.31
N SER A 31 46.30 4.83 -48.27
CA SER A 31 45.74 6.21 -48.36
C SER A 31 44.90 6.43 -49.64
N ALA A 32 44.01 7.45 -49.65
CA ALA A 32 43.57 8.23 -50.83
C ALA A 32 42.67 7.49 -51.89
N GLU A 33 41.83 8.12 -52.73
CA GLU A 33 41.32 9.51 -52.82
C GLU A 33 40.07 9.62 -53.74
N SER A 34 39.41 10.80 -53.75
CA SER A 34 38.58 11.36 -54.86
C SER A 34 37.20 10.73 -55.18
N GLY A 35 36.42 11.43 -56.02
CA GLY A 35 35.38 10.80 -56.88
C GLY A 35 33.94 11.33 -56.80
N THR A 36 33.67 12.51 -57.37
CA THR A 36 32.29 13.03 -57.57
C THR A 36 31.67 12.56 -58.91
N ILE A 37 30.35 12.72 -59.10
CA ILE A 37 29.58 12.74 -60.37
C ILE A 37 28.95 11.39 -60.85
N SER A 38 27.74 11.15 -60.32
CA SER A 38 26.47 10.81 -61.00
C SER A 38 26.37 9.98 -62.29
N GLN A 39 25.42 9.03 -62.29
CA GLN A 39 24.37 8.78 -63.30
C GLN A 39 23.19 8.05 -62.61
N SER A 40 21.92 8.06 -63.03
CA SER A 40 21.07 9.08 -63.71
C SER A 40 19.67 8.48 -63.95
N THR A 41 18.59 9.08 -63.39
CA THR A 41 17.17 8.96 -63.85
C THR A 41 16.53 7.53 -63.91
N SER A 42 15.21 7.31 -63.88
CA SER A 42 14.05 8.21 -64.08
C SER A 42 12.81 7.75 -63.28
N GLN A 43 11.89 8.69 -63.08
CA GLN A 43 10.43 8.63 -63.33
C GLN A 43 9.78 7.32 -63.86
N ALA A 44 8.47 7.09 -63.72
CA ALA A 44 7.39 7.65 -62.86
C ALA A 44 6.07 6.94 -63.21
N SER A 45 5.06 6.98 -62.34
CA SER A 45 3.64 7.02 -62.72
C SER A 45 2.77 7.32 -61.49
N GLU A 46 1.91 8.32 -61.62
CA GLU A 46 0.80 8.59 -60.70
C GLU A 46 -0.51 8.07 -61.31
N GLU A 47 -1.60 8.22 -60.55
CA GLU A 47 -2.98 8.41 -61.02
C GLU A 47 -3.88 7.19 -61.37
N HIS A 48 -5.19 7.47 -61.24
CA HIS A 48 -6.37 6.63 -61.46
C HIS A 48 -6.58 5.44 -60.49
N GLY A 49 -7.81 5.14 -60.05
CA GLY A 49 -9.10 5.83 -60.26
C GLY A 49 -10.30 4.95 -59.85
N SER A 50 -11.51 5.53 -59.76
CA SER A 50 -12.80 4.92 -59.29
C SER A 50 -12.80 4.42 -57.82
N GLN A 51 -13.79 4.66 -56.96
CA GLN A 51 -15.28 4.67 -57.03
C GLN A 51 -15.94 3.28 -56.95
N ASP A 52 -16.92 3.17 -56.02
CA ASP A 52 -18.19 2.41 -56.02
C ASP A 52 -18.19 0.93 -56.48
N GLU A 53 -18.84 -0.04 -55.83
CA GLU A 53 -20.25 -0.08 -55.38
C GLU A 53 -20.50 -1.07 -54.21
N SER A 54 -21.79 -1.30 -53.88
CA SER A 54 -22.28 -2.16 -52.80
C SER A 54 -22.88 -3.51 -53.26
N SER A 55 -22.87 -4.52 -52.38
CA SER A 55 -23.80 -5.68 -52.31
C SER A 55 -23.52 -6.40 -50.98
N GLN A 56 -24.43 -6.92 -50.15
CA GLN A 56 -25.81 -7.46 -50.25
C GLN A 56 -25.98 -8.77 -51.04
N GLY A 57 -26.56 -9.77 -50.36
CA GLY A 57 -26.97 -11.07 -50.91
C GLY A 57 -25.92 -12.20 -50.74
N THR A 58 -26.28 -13.46 -50.47
CA THR A 58 -27.63 -14.05 -50.29
C THR A 58 -27.54 -15.32 -49.42
N GLN A 59 -28.61 -15.66 -48.69
CA GLN A 59 -28.82 -16.97 -48.06
C GLN A 59 -29.03 -18.10 -49.09
N VAL A 60 -28.86 -19.35 -48.66
CA VAL A 60 -29.81 -20.45 -48.97
C VAL A 60 -29.97 -21.33 -47.72
N ASP A 61 -31.20 -21.74 -47.43
CA ASP A 61 -31.60 -22.60 -46.29
C ASP A 61 -31.30 -24.11 -46.59
N SER A 62 -31.61 -25.15 -45.79
CA SER A 62 -32.78 -25.36 -44.93
C SER A 62 -32.70 -26.65 -44.08
N SER A 63 -33.55 -26.70 -43.03
CA SER A 63 -34.33 -27.86 -42.53
C SER A 63 -33.57 -29.09 -41.92
N ASP A 64 -34.09 -29.79 -40.89
CA ASP A 64 -35.32 -29.60 -40.09
C ASP A 64 -35.33 -30.34 -38.72
N SER A 65 -36.44 -30.17 -37.99
CA SER A 65 -37.08 -31.06 -37.00
C SER A 65 -36.76 -30.91 -35.51
N GLN A 66 -37.75 -31.27 -34.69
CA GLN A 66 -37.90 -30.97 -33.27
C GLN A 66 -38.10 -32.25 -32.44
N GLY A 67 -37.94 -32.16 -31.11
CA GLY A 67 -38.37 -33.21 -30.18
C GLY A 67 -38.44 -32.73 -28.72
N GLN A 68 -39.65 -32.46 -28.22
CA GLN A 68 -39.92 -32.25 -26.79
C GLN A 68 -40.39 -33.54 -26.13
N THR A 69 -40.06 -33.73 -24.85
CA THR A 69 -40.96 -34.35 -23.85
C THR A 69 -40.55 -33.92 -22.44
N GLU A 70 -41.55 -33.64 -21.59
CA GLU A 70 -41.41 -33.49 -20.13
C GLU A 70 -41.64 -34.85 -19.44
N TRP A 71 -41.32 -34.99 -18.13
CA TRP A 71 -42.27 -35.39 -17.06
C TRP A 71 -41.61 -35.44 -15.67
N TYR A 72 -42.45 -35.48 -14.61
CA TYR A 72 -42.13 -35.33 -13.18
C TYR A 72 -41.58 -36.59 -12.48
N GLY A 73 -40.99 -36.41 -11.28
CA GLY A 73 -40.80 -37.44 -10.26
C GLY A 73 -40.03 -36.98 -9.02
N ASP A 74 -40.72 -36.72 -7.91
CA ASP A 74 -40.15 -36.44 -6.58
C ASP A 74 -39.73 -37.74 -5.83
N ASP A 75 -38.81 -37.67 -4.85
CA ASP A 75 -39.15 -37.71 -3.41
C ASP A 75 -37.91 -37.65 -2.47
N ALA A 76 -38.16 -37.58 -1.15
CA ALA A 76 -37.18 -37.40 -0.06
C ALA A 76 -36.17 -38.58 0.13
N ASN A 77 -35.08 -38.48 0.92
CA ASN A 77 -35.11 -38.31 2.39
C ASN A 77 -33.73 -37.95 3.02
N ALA A 78 -33.72 -37.68 4.32
CA ALA A 78 -32.61 -37.18 5.13
C ALA A 78 -31.50 -38.22 5.47
N ALA A 79 -30.30 -37.72 5.79
CA ALA A 79 -29.66 -37.89 7.11
C ALA A 79 -28.33 -37.13 7.22
N ARG A 80 -28.08 -36.47 8.35
CA ARG A 80 -26.74 -36.22 8.89
C ARG A 80 -26.57 -37.10 10.15
N PRO A 81 -25.40 -37.72 10.38
CA PRO A 81 -25.00 -38.15 11.70
C PRO A 81 -24.28 -37.01 12.43
N ASP A 82 -24.72 -36.71 13.63
CA ASP A 82 -23.90 -36.08 14.67
C ASP A 82 -23.27 -37.21 15.51
N GLU A 83 -22.08 -37.00 16.09
CA GLU A 83 -21.54 -37.85 17.19
C GLU A 83 -20.90 -36.95 18.26
N ASP A 84 -21.20 -37.25 19.52
CA ASP A 84 -20.88 -36.43 20.70
C ASP A 84 -19.53 -36.77 21.36
N SER A 85 -18.91 -35.78 22.02
CA SER A 85 -18.15 -35.87 23.30
C SER A 85 -17.53 -34.50 23.61
N ASP A 86 -17.89 -33.69 24.61
CA ASP A 86 -18.48 -33.84 25.96
C ASP A 86 -17.46 -33.98 27.12
N PHE A 87 -17.76 -33.35 28.27
CA PHE A 87 -16.97 -33.17 29.51
C PHE A 87 -15.65 -32.34 29.39
N SER A 88 -15.19 -31.57 30.39
CA SER A 88 -15.76 -30.98 31.63
C SER A 88 -14.70 -30.02 32.24
N SER A 89 -14.98 -28.73 32.51
CA SER A 89 -15.53 -28.14 33.77
C SER A 89 -14.46 -27.76 34.84
N ASP A 90 -14.89 -26.92 35.79
CA ASP A 90 -14.24 -26.52 37.07
C ASP A 90 -12.99 -25.59 36.94
N ASP A 91 -12.78 -24.51 37.71
CA ASP A 91 -13.46 -23.89 38.87
C ASP A 91 -13.67 -22.35 38.60
N GLN A 92 -14.67 -21.61 39.11
CA GLN A 92 -15.02 -21.24 40.52
C GLN A 92 -13.87 -20.51 41.27
N ALA A 93 -14.05 -19.42 42.02
CA ALA A 93 -15.19 -18.51 42.29
C ALA A 93 -14.63 -17.06 42.39
N GLY A 94 -15.38 -15.95 42.27
CA GLY A 94 -16.38 -15.46 43.25
C GLY A 94 -15.79 -14.31 44.11
N VAL A 95 -16.53 -13.41 44.76
CA VAL A 95 -17.99 -13.20 44.87
C VAL A 95 -18.30 -11.71 45.11
N GLY A 96 -19.39 -11.21 44.49
CA GLY A 96 -20.37 -10.29 45.10
C GLY A 96 -20.18 -8.78 44.87
N ALA A 97 -21.19 -7.93 45.07
CA ALA A 97 -22.63 -8.09 45.42
C ALA A 97 -23.25 -6.67 45.40
N ASP A 98 -24.54 -6.36 45.17
CA ASP A 98 -25.77 -7.08 44.75
C ASP A 98 -26.74 -5.97 44.19
N GLU A 99 -27.52 -6.22 43.12
CA GLU A 99 -29.01 -6.36 43.04
C GLU A 99 -29.91 -5.33 43.78
N PRO A 100 -31.22 -5.18 43.45
CA PRO A 100 -32.02 -5.58 42.27
C PRO A 100 -32.75 -4.37 41.61
N GLY A 101 -33.61 -4.47 40.57
CA GLY A 101 -34.03 -5.58 39.68
C GLY A 101 -35.41 -5.34 39.03
N THR A 102 -35.75 -6.08 37.96
CA THR A 102 -37.10 -6.33 37.31
C THR A 102 -37.94 -5.10 36.84
N ASP A 103 -38.26 -4.94 35.55
CA ASP A 103 -39.32 -5.62 34.72
C ASP A 103 -40.77 -5.30 35.19
N ASP A 104 -41.77 -4.97 34.35
CA ASP A 104 -42.17 -5.62 33.07
C ASP A 104 -43.28 -4.84 32.28
N SER A 105 -43.49 -5.19 31.00
CA SER A 105 -44.71 -5.04 30.13
C SER A 105 -45.38 -3.68 29.71
N ASP A 106 -45.46 -3.48 28.38
CA ASP A 106 -46.61 -3.19 27.46
C ASP A 106 -47.74 -2.14 27.73
N GLY A 107 -48.18 -1.45 26.65
CA GLY A 107 -49.47 -0.71 26.59
C GLY A 107 -49.72 0.19 25.35
N GLU A 108 -50.64 -0.23 24.45
CA GLU A 108 -51.06 0.43 23.18
C GLU A 108 -51.84 1.78 23.30
N ALA A 109 -52.18 2.42 22.16
CA ALA A 109 -52.71 3.79 22.06
C ALA A 109 -54.12 3.93 21.43
N SER A 110 -54.78 5.11 21.59
CA SER A 110 -55.75 5.77 20.65
C SER A 110 -56.63 6.85 21.34
N GLY A 111 -57.21 7.80 20.58
CA GLY A 111 -58.26 8.73 21.07
C GLY A 111 -58.26 10.13 20.42
N ASP A 112 -59.13 10.37 19.44
CA ASP A 112 -59.12 11.52 18.48
C ASP A 112 -60.29 12.54 18.69
N VAL A 113 -60.31 13.62 17.90
CA VAL A 113 -61.42 14.58 17.58
C VAL A 113 -61.55 15.88 18.44
N SER A 114 -62.21 16.91 17.86
CA SER A 114 -61.94 18.36 18.01
C SER A 114 -63.20 19.29 17.87
N ILE A 115 -63.04 20.56 17.44
CA ILE A 115 -64.05 21.64 17.11
C ILE A 115 -64.46 22.52 18.34
N GLU A 116 -64.04 23.80 18.46
CA GLU A 116 -64.54 25.09 17.86
C GLU A 116 -65.94 25.57 18.35
N THR A 117 -66.33 26.86 18.39
CA THR A 117 -65.67 28.14 17.99
C THR A 117 -65.67 29.16 19.19
N ASP A 118 -65.87 30.50 19.20
CA ASP A 118 -66.31 31.56 18.25
C ASP A 118 -65.76 32.99 18.63
N SER A 119 -66.13 34.00 17.82
CA SER A 119 -65.91 35.47 17.79
C SER A 119 -66.45 36.34 18.98
N SER A 120 -66.33 37.69 19.05
CA SER A 120 -65.90 38.73 18.07
C SER A 120 -65.29 40.02 18.69
N GLU A 121 -64.32 40.60 17.95
CA GLU A 121 -63.92 42.01 17.65
C GLU A 121 -64.68 43.23 18.29
N SER A 122 -64.13 44.46 18.36
CA SER A 122 -63.31 45.18 17.35
C SER A 122 -62.51 46.41 17.85
N ASP A 123 -61.45 46.79 17.08
CA ASP A 123 -60.96 48.16 16.75
C ASP A 123 -60.50 49.15 17.87
N SER A 124 -59.40 49.92 17.74
CA SER A 124 -58.61 50.31 16.54
C SER A 124 -57.29 51.07 16.90
N LEU A 125 -56.30 51.07 15.97
CA LEU A 125 -55.12 52.01 15.85
C LEU A 125 -54.04 51.93 16.98
N GLU A 126 -52.71 52.02 16.80
CA GLU A 126 -51.77 52.38 15.69
C GLU A 126 -50.41 51.61 15.86
N PRO A 127 -49.40 51.67 14.94
CA PRO A 127 -48.67 50.45 14.53
C PRO A 127 -47.19 50.22 14.97
N ASN A 128 -46.98 48.96 15.37
CA ASN A 128 -46.04 47.96 14.80
C ASN A 128 -44.51 48.06 14.90
N SER A 129 -43.97 46.99 15.50
CA SER A 129 -42.61 46.47 15.37
C SER A 129 -42.54 45.33 14.31
N TRP A 130 -41.61 45.44 13.35
CA TRP A 130 -41.02 44.40 12.45
C TRP A 130 -41.94 43.47 11.58
N ARG A 131 -43.22 43.23 11.90
CA ARG A 131 -44.03 42.11 11.34
C ARG A 131 -45.05 42.48 10.24
N TYR A 132 -44.91 43.62 9.58
CA TYR A 132 -45.92 44.15 8.64
C TYR A 132 -45.28 44.80 7.40
N GLU A 133 -45.78 44.45 6.22
CA GLU A 133 -45.60 45.22 4.99
C GLU A 133 -46.97 45.74 4.52
N ASN A 134 -47.07 47.03 4.17
CA ASN A 134 -48.28 47.69 3.65
C ASN A 134 -49.57 47.45 4.47
N GLY A 135 -49.44 47.15 5.78
CA GLY A 135 -50.58 46.94 6.70
C GLY A 135 -51.21 45.55 6.65
N VAL A 136 -50.64 44.59 5.92
CA VAL A 136 -51.14 43.20 5.83
C VAL A 136 -50.23 42.24 6.60
N LEU A 137 -50.84 41.27 7.30
CA LEU A 137 -50.13 40.25 8.07
C LEU A 137 -49.45 39.23 7.14
N ILE A 138 -48.12 39.11 7.23
CA ILE A 138 -47.32 38.13 6.49
C ILE A 138 -46.94 36.94 7.39
N ASN A 139 -47.87 35.99 7.49
CA ASN A 139 -47.83 34.72 8.24
C ASN A 139 -47.74 34.80 9.78
N ALA A 140 -48.56 33.97 10.44
CA ALA A 140 -48.57 33.79 11.89
C ALA A 140 -47.77 32.53 12.28
N GLY A 141 -46.44 32.68 12.37
CA GLY A 141 -45.54 31.73 13.03
C GLY A 141 -45.06 32.27 14.38
N SER A 142 -45.00 31.41 15.40
CA SER A 142 -44.63 31.78 16.77
C SER A 142 -43.19 31.42 17.10
N ASP A 143 -42.26 31.93 16.29
CA ASP A 143 -40.82 31.68 16.48
C ASP A 143 -40.22 32.78 17.39
N ASP A 144 -39.54 32.35 18.47
CA ASP A 144 -38.67 33.21 19.29
C ASP A 144 -37.41 33.59 18.50
N ILE A 145 -36.79 34.73 18.83
CA ILE A 145 -35.62 35.25 18.08
C ILE A 145 -34.36 34.47 18.51
N ASP A 146 -34.07 33.37 17.81
CA ASP A 146 -32.87 32.55 18.02
C ASP A 146 -31.59 33.25 17.56
N ALA A 147 -30.66 33.49 18.48
CA ALA A 147 -29.37 34.10 18.16
C ALA A 147 -28.53 33.26 17.17
N GLN A 148 -28.75 31.93 17.07
CA GLN A 148 -28.05 31.12 16.06
C GLN A 148 -28.37 31.54 14.62
N SER A 149 -29.59 32.02 14.31
CA SER A 149 -29.92 32.44 12.94
C SER A 149 -29.26 33.75 12.52
N PHE A 150 -28.71 34.52 13.46
CA PHE A 150 -28.14 35.85 13.19
C PHE A 150 -26.61 35.92 13.24
N ALA A 151 -25.92 34.78 13.34
CA ALA A 151 -24.46 34.73 13.25
C ALA A 151 -23.94 35.03 11.81
N ASP A 152 -24.75 34.71 10.79
CA ASP A 152 -24.46 34.97 9.37
C ASP A 152 -25.23 36.19 8.79
N GLU A 153 -26.17 36.78 9.53
CA GLU A 153 -26.89 37.98 9.08
C GLU A 153 -26.09 39.28 9.29
N ALA A 154 -26.16 40.17 8.31
CA ALA A 154 -25.55 41.49 8.39
C ALA A 154 -26.21 42.35 9.48
N LEU A 155 -25.39 43.03 10.28
CA LEU A 155 -25.86 43.98 11.29
C LEU A 155 -26.67 45.12 10.63
N PRO A 156 -27.73 45.64 11.29
CA PRO A 156 -28.49 46.78 10.77
C PRO A 156 -27.60 47.99 10.47
N ASN A 157 -27.95 48.76 9.44
CA ASN A 157 -27.08 49.80 8.89
C ASN A 157 -26.65 50.84 9.96
N GLY A 158 -25.36 50.84 10.30
CA GLY A 158 -24.75 51.68 11.34
C GLY A 158 -24.42 50.95 12.66
N ALA A 159 -25.01 49.77 12.91
CA ALA A 159 -24.62 48.93 14.02
C ALA A 159 -23.28 48.23 13.71
N VAL A 160 -22.39 48.18 14.70
CA VAL A 160 -21.03 47.65 14.59
C VAL A 160 -20.82 46.33 15.34
N ALA A 161 -21.74 45.98 16.25
CA ALA A 161 -21.69 44.76 17.04
C ALA A 161 -23.06 44.42 17.65
N ARG A 162 -23.26 43.15 18.02
CA ARG A 162 -24.43 42.65 18.75
C ARG A 162 -24.04 42.26 20.18
N GLY A 163 -24.88 42.60 21.15
CA GLY A 163 -24.62 42.33 22.55
C GLY A 163 -25.88 41.96 23.32
N ILE A 164 -25.70 41.65 24.59
CA ILE A 164 -26.78 41.35 25.54
C ILE A 164 -26.71 42.26 26.75
N ASP A 165 -27.82 42.41 27.47
CA ASP A 165 -27.78 42.86 28.85
C ASP A 165 -28.44 41.83 29.78
N VAL A 166 -27.87 41.65 30.97
CA VAL A 166 -28.17 40.50 31.84
C VAL A 166 -28.10 40.83 33.32
N SER A 167 -28.86 40.05 34.10
CA SER A 167 -29.04 40.20 35.53
C SER A 167 -29.24 38.84 36.21
N ASN A 168 -29.50 38.83 37.52
CA ASN A 168 -29.91 37.64 38.26
C ASN A 168 -31.14 36.92 37.66
N CYS A 169 -31.99 37.60 36.88
CA CYS A 169 -33.14 37.01 36.18
C CYS A 169 -32.74 35.91 35.17
N GLN A 170 -31.57 36.04 34.53
CA GLN A 170 -31.04 35.06 33.55
C GLN A 170 -30.29 33.88 34.22
N GLY A 171 -30.18 33.88 35.55
CA GLY A 171 -29.56 32.80 36.33
C GLY A 171 -28.08 32.60 36.02
N LYS A 172 -27.64 31.33 35.92
CA LYS A 172 -26.24 30.97 35.67
C LYS A 172 -25.98 30.87 34.17
N ILE A 173 -25.35 31.90 33.60
CA ILE A 173 -24.97 31.97 32.18
C ILE A 173 -23.73 31.13 31.87
N ASP A 174 -23.70 30.40 30.75
CA ASP A 174 -22.48 29.83 30.16
C ASP A 174 -21.89 30.80 29.12
N TRP A 175 -20.95 31.63 29.56
CA TRP A 175 -20.34 32.67 28.74
C TRP A 175 -19.51 32.14 27.56
N ASN A 176 -19.12 30.86 27.57
CA ASN A 176 -18.43 30.24 26.44
C ASN A 176 -19.40 30.02 25.27
N GLN A 177 -20.63 29.56 25.57
CA GLN A 177 -21.70 29.43 24.57
C GLN A 177 -22.19 30.80 24.09
N VAL A 178 -22.32 31.78 24.98
CA VAL A 178 -22.67 33.17 24.62
C VAL A 178 -21.66 33.75 23.62
N LYS A 179 -20.36 33.58 23.87
CA LYS A 179 -19.31 34.03 22.93
C LYS A 179 -19.30 33.23 21.63
N ALA A 180 -19.61 31.93 21.67
CA ALA A 180 -19.74 31.10 20.47
C ALA A 180 -20.96 31.47 19.61
N ALA A 181 -22.03 32.02 20.22
CA ALA A 181 -23.23 32.49 19.55
C ALA A 181 -23.09 33.88 18.88
N GLY A 182 -21.88 34.45 18.81
CA GLY A 182 -21.66 35.75 18.17
C GLY A 182 -22.17 36.94 18.99
N ILE A 183 -22.12 36.84 20.31
CA ILE A 183 -22.33 37.99 21.22
C ILE A 183 -20.98 38.67 21.45
N ASP A 184 -20.84 39.89 20.91
CA ASP A 184 -19.62 40.68 20.93
C ASP A 184 -19.40 41.42 22.25
N PHE A 185 -20.47 41.78 22.97
CA PHE A 185 -20.41 42.55 24.21
C PHE A 185 -21.55 42.25 25.19
N ALA A 186 -21.40 42.68 26.44
CA ALA A 186 -22.44 42.59 27.48
C ALA A 186 -22.63 43.90 28.28
N ILE A 187 -23.81 44.09 28.87
CA ILE A 187 -24.04 45.11 29.92
C ILE A 187 -24.61 44.40 31.16
N LEU A 188 -23.92 44.49 32.30
CA LEU A 188 -24.18 43.67 33.47
C LEU A 188 -24.87 44.45 34.59
N LYS A 189 -25.95 43.92 35.17
CA LYS A 189 -26.57 44.53 36.35
C LYS A 189 -25.61 44.48 37.53
N VAL A 190 -25.28 45.63 38.13
CA VAL A 190 -24.56 45.72 39.41
C VAL A 190 -25.53 45.75 40.59
N GLY A 191 -26.75 46.25 40.38
CA GLY A 191 -27.83 46.24 41.36
C GLY A 191 -28.85 47.35 41.17
N PRO A 192 -29.64 47.70 42.19
CA PRO A 192 -29.82 46.95 43.43
C PRO A 192 -30.87 45.84 43.26
N VAL A 193 -30.65 44.70 43.90
CA VAL A 193 -31.66 43.65 44.09
C VAL A 193 -32.09 43.69 45.55
N TYR A 194 -33.28 44.21 45.84
CA TYR A 194 -33.80 44.46 47.19
C TYR A 194 -32.81 45.22 48.12
N GLY A 195 -32.03 46.15 47.55
CA GLY A 195 -31.04 46.96 48.29
C GLY A 195 -29.64 46.33 48.43
N LYS A 196 -29.41 45.14 47.88
CA LYS A 196 -28.11 44.46 47.74
C LYS A 196 -27.54 44.64 46.33
N PRO A 197 -26.27 44.29 46.05
CA PRO A 197 -25.82 44.05 44.68
C PRO A 197 -26.65 42.95 44.00
N ASP A 198 -26.51 42.83 42.67
CA ASP A 198 -26.99 41.67 41.92
C ASP A 198 -26.12 40.44 42.22
N ASP A 199 -26.72 39.34 42.70
CA ASP A 199 -26.00 38.12 43.10
C ASP A 199 -25.28 37.41 41.94
N SER A 200 -25.52 37.80 40.68
CA SER A 200 -24.82 37.29 39.48
C SER A 200 -23.64 38.14 39.01
N PHE A 201 -23.54 39.40 39.47
CA PHE A 201 -22.63 40.41 38.91
C PHE A 201 -21.16 39.95 38.87
N GLU A 202 -20.59 39.60 40.04
CA GLU A 202 -19.20 39.17 40.23
C GLU A 202 -18.81 38.06 39.24
N ARG A 203 -19.66 37.03 39.11
CA ARG A 203 -19.39 35.91 38.20
C ARG A 203 -19.44 36.34 36.74
N ASN A 204 -20.41 37.19 36.39
CA ASN A 204 -20.58 37.62 35.00
C ASN A 204 -19.42 38.54 34.58
N ALA A 205 -19.00 39.48 35.42
CA ALA A 205 -17.83 40.32 35.17
C ALA A 205 -16.55 39.48 35.05
N ALA A 206 -16.29 38.56 35.98
CA ALA A 206 -15.12 37.69 35.93
C ALA A 206 -15.09 36.76 34.69
N GLU A 207 -16.24 36.27 34.22
CA GLU A 207 -16.31 35.45 33.01
C GLU A 207 -16.15 36.29 31.73
N CYS A 208 -16.71 37.50 31.67
CA CYS A 208 -16.45 38.45 30.58
C CYS A 208 -14.95 38.80 30.50
N GLU A 209 -14.30 39.07 31.63
CA GLU A 209 -12.86 39.33 31.73
C GLU A 209 -12.03 38.10 31.30
N ARG A 210 -12.35 36.90 31.80
CA ARG A 210 -11.69 35.64 31.43
C ARG A 210 -11.74 35.37 29.93
N LEU A 211 -12.85 35.73 29.27
CA LEU A 211 -13.07 35.48 27.84
C LEU A 211 -12.69 36.66 26.95
N GLY A 212 -12.31 37.82 27.51
CA GLY A 212 -12.12 39.05 26.73
C GLY A 212 -13.38 39.44 25.96
N ILE A 213 -14.52 39.51 26.65
CA ILE A 213 -15.78 40.08 26.16
C ILE A 213 -15.86 41.51 26.72
N PRO A 214 -15.83 42.56 25.88
CA PRO A 214 -16.10 43.93 26.31
C PRO A 214 -17.42 44.01 27.08
N TYR A 215 -17.40 44.62 28.27
CA TYR A 215 -18.61 44.73 29.08
C TYR A 215 -18.76 46.10 29.74
N GLY A 216 -20.02 46.52 29.89
CA GLY A 216 -20.46 47.66 30.68
C GLY A 216 -21.26 47.20 31.89
N VAL A 217 -21.78 48.15 32.66
CA VAL A 217 -22.63 47.84 33.82
C VAL A 217 -23.82 48.79 33.93
N TYR A 218 -24.86 48.40 34.65
CA TYR A 218 -25.98 49.29 34.98
C TYR A 218 -26.45 49.21 36.43
N TYR A 219 -27.04 50.32 36.90
CA TYR A 219 -27.65 50.45 38.24
C TYR A 219 -29.09 50.97 38.15
N TYR A 220 -30.06 50.15 38.57
CA TYR A 220 -31.50 50.46 38.55
C TYR A 220 -31.87 51.45 39.66
N SER A 221 -32.26 52.68 39.33
CA SER A 221 -32.43 53.74 40.32
C SER A 221 -33.82 53.77 40.97
N TYR A 222 -33.84 54.15 42.26
CA TYR A 222 -35.05 54.58 42.97
C TYR A 222 -34.90 56.02 43.51
N ALA A 223 -33.92 56.77 43.00
CA ALA A 223 -33.53 58.05 43.57
C ALA A 223 -34.57 59.16 43.31
N ARG A 224 -35.12 59.71 44.39
CA ARG A 224 -35.95 60.93 44.39
C ARG A 224 -35.17 62.19 44.82
N SER A 225 -33.84 62.10 44.98
CA SER A 225 -32.98 63.25 45.27
C SER A 225 -31.54 63.07 44.82
N VAL A 226 -30.85 64.18 44.55
CA VAL A 226 -29.39 64.25 44.29
C VAL A 226 -28.58 63.54 45.40
N LYS A 227 -29.05 63.61 46.65
CA LYS A 227 -28.39 62.94 47.79
C LYS A 227 -28.53 61.42 47.73
N ASP A 228 -29.60 60.91 47.13
CA ASP A 228 -29.81 59.47 46.96
C ASP A 228 -29.06 58.95 45.72
N ALA A 229 -29.06 59.70 44.62
CA ALA A 229 -28.25 59.41 43.43
C ALA A 229 -26.75 59.29 43.76
N ASN A 230 -26.21 60.17 44.61
CA ASN A 230 -24.82 60.05 45.09
C ASN A 230 -24.59 58.77 45.92
N LYS A 231 -25.56 58.31 46.72
CA LYS A 231 -25.44 57.02 47.44
C LYS A 231 -25.51 55.84 46.49
N GLU A 232 -26.34 55.93 45.45
CA GLU A 232 -26.48 54.89 44.43
C GLU A 232 -25.18 54.76 43.64
N ALA A 233 -24.56 55.89 43.28
CA ALA A 233 -23.22 55.90 42.72
C ALA A 233 -22.15 55.33 43.69
N ASP A 234 -22.12 55.78 44.95
CA ASP A 234 -21.19 55.26 45.95
C ASP A 234 -21.37 53.74 46.20
N ARG A 235 -22.59 53.21 46.08
CA ARG A 235 -22.86 51.76 46.11
C ARG A 235 -22.33 51.06 44.86
N THR A 236 -22.60 51.59 43.66
CA THR A 236 -22.08 51.00 42.40
C THR A 236 -20.56 50.90 42.45
N LEU A 237 -19.86 51.94 42.90
CA LEU A 237 -18.41 51.92 43.07
C LEU A 237 -17.92 50.91 44.10
N ALA A 238 -18.68 50.68 45.18
CA ALA A 238 -18.38 49.64 46.17
C ALA A 238 -18.69 48.21 45.67
N TRP A 239 -19.72 48.05 44.83
CA TRP A 239 -20.19 46.76 44.31
C TRP A 239 -19.48 46.34 43.01
N LEU A 240 -18.82 47.26 42.32
CA LEU A 240 -17.86 46.93 41.26
C LEU A 240 -16.67 46.10 41.79
N GLY A 241 -16.38 46.10 43.10
CA GLY A 241 -15.46 45.15 43.76
C GLY A 241 -13.96 45.27 43.40
N GLY A 242 -13.61 45.99 42.34
CA GLY A 242 -12.28 45.99 41.72
C GLY A 242 -12.32 45.71 40.21
N HIS A 243 -13.47 45.29 39.68
CA HIS A 243 -13.71 45.11 38.24
C HIS A 243 -13.60 46.42 37.45
N HIS A 244 -13.26 46.28 36.17
CA HIS A 244 -12.95 47.39 35.27
C HIS A 244 -13.74 47.26 33.94
N PRO A 245 -15.05 47.58 33.92
CA PRO A 245 -15.85 47.60 32.71
C PRO A 245 -15.24 48.51 31.63
N SER A 246 -15.18 48.00 30.40
CA SER A 246 -14.65 48.72 29.23
C SER A 246 -15.68 49.63 28.55
N LEU A 247 -16.96 49.31 28.72
CA LEU A 247 -18.10 50.10 28.27
C LEU A 247 -18.64 50.96 29.44
N PRO A 248 -19.53 51.94 29.21
CA PRO A 248 -19.95 52.85 30.27
C PRO A 248 -20.70 52.21 31.44
N VAL A 249 -20.71 52.95 32.56
CA VAL A 249 -21.56 52.72 33.73
C VAL A 249 -22.88 53.45 33.50
N TYR A 250 -23.95 52.71 33.22
CA TYR A 250 -25.28 53.25 32.97
C TYR A 250 -26.08 53.45 34.25
N TYR A 251 -26.74 54.60 34.35
CA TYR A 251 -27.76 54.87 35.35
C TYR A 251 -29.12 54.62 34.71
N ASP A 252 -29.83 53.63 35.26
CA ASP A 252 -31.08 53.11 34.72
C ASP A 252 -32.26 53.84 35.41
N LEU A 253 -33.03 54.57 34.61
CA LEU A 253 -34.03 55.55 35.05
C LEU A 253 -35.37 55.32 34.33
N GLU A 254 -36.12 54.31 34.78
CA GLU A 254 -37.46 54.00 34.24
C GLU A 254 -38.57 53.77 35.27
N ASP A 255 -38.28 53.65 36.58
CA ASP A 255 -39.31 53.31 37.56
C ASP A 255 -40.30 54.47 37.80
N SER A 256 -41.59 54.15 37.62
CA SER A 256 -42.72 55.03 37.94
C SER A 256 -42.67 55.60 39.38
N TYR A 257 -42.02 54.92 40.32
CA TYR A 257 -41.78 55.39 41.68
C TYR A 257 -41.04 56.73 41.70
N ILE A 258 -40.13 57.00 40.76
CA ILE A 258 -39.43 58.29 40.69
C ILE A 258 -40.43 59.42 40.31
N LEU A 259 -41.34 59.14 39.38
CA LEU A 259 -42.38 60.08 38.93
C LEU A 259 -43.46 60.34 40.01
N GLN A 260 -43.66 59.39 40.93
CA GLN A 260 -44.58 59.49 42.07
C GLN A 260 -44.05 60.37 43.24
N ASP A 261 -42.97 61.12 43.04
CA ASP A 261 -42.51 62.11 44.02
C ASP A 261 -43.44 63.33 44.05
N PRO A 262 -44.03 63.73 45.20
CA PRO A 262 -44.86 64.93 45.29
C PRO A 262 -44.09 66.24 44.99
N ASN A 263 -42.76 66.19 44.88
CA ASN A 263 -41.90 67.28 44.43
C ASN A 263 -41.11 66.89 43.16
N PHE A 264 -41.73 66.13 42.25
CA PHE A 264 -41.15 65.79 40.95
C PHE A 264 -41.02 67.01 40.02
N SER A 265 -39.92 67.10 39.29
CA SER A 265 -39.78 67.94 38.09
C SER A 265 -38.71 67.37 37.16
N LYS A 266 -38.77 67.71 35.87
CA LYS A 266 -37.74 67.28 34.89
C LYS A 266 -36.34 67.76 35.29
N ASP A 267 -36.21 69.02 35.72
CA ASP A 267 -34.93 69.58 36.16
C ASP A 267 -34.34 68.81 37.35
N LYS A 268 -35.20 68.36 38.28
CA LYS A 268 -34.79 67.54 39.43
C LYS A 268 -34.34 66.15 38.98
N LEU A 269 -35.02 65.54 38.01
CA LEU A 269 -34.61 64.25 37.44
C LEU A 269 -33.28 64.37 36.67
N ALA A 270 -33.08 65.44 35.91
CA ALA A 270 -31.81 65.73 35.24
C ALA A 270 -30.67 65.94 36.25
N GLN A 271 -30.91 66.66 37.35
CA GLN A 271 -29.95 66.79 38.45
C GLN A 271 -29.65 65.44 39.14
N ILE A 272 -30.64 64.54 39.23
CA ILE A 272 -30.48 63.18 39.76
C ILE A 272 -29.59 62.34 38.83
N ALA A 273 -29.80 62.40 37.51
CA ALA A 273 -28.94 61.73 36.53
C ALA A 273 -27.50 62.27 36.57
N GLN A 274 -27.35 63.60 36.46
CA GLN A 274 -26.04 64.29 36.59
C GLN A 274 -25.30 63.92 37.87
N ALA A 275 -26.01 63.80 39.00
CA ALA A 275 -25.40 63.47 40.28
C ALA A 275 -24.75 62.08 40.30
N PHE A 276 -25.30 61.11 39.58
CA PHE A 276 -24.70 59.79 39.40
C PHE A 276 -23.59 59.81 38.34
N CYS A 277 -23.89 60.36 37.14
CA CYS A 277 -22.97 60.40 36.01
C CYS A 277 -21.65 61.12 36.34
N ASN A 278 -21.71 62.34 36.89
CA ASN A 278 -20.52 63.08 37.32
C ASN A 278 -19.74 62.35 38.43
N ARG A 279 -20.40 61.53 39.26
CA ARG A 279 -19.77 60.78 40.34
C ARG A 279 -18.96 59.59 39.82
N MET A 280 -19.38 58.97 38.72
CA MET A 280 -18.62 57.95 37.99
C MET A 280 -17.44 58.54 37.22
N GLU A 281 -17.66 59.65 36.51
CA GLU A 281 -16.61 60.31 35.71
C GLU A 281 -15.53 60.93 36.59
N ALA A 282 -15.88 61.45 37.77
CA ALA A 282 -14.91 61.94 38.76
C ALA A 282 -13.97 60.84 39.32
N VAL A 283 -14.26 59.56 39.10
CA VAL A 283 -13.37 58.43 39.43
C VAL A 283 -12.86 57.66 38.21
N GLY A 284 -13.10 58.17 36.99
CA GLY A 284 -12.49 57.69 35.76
C GLY A 284 -13.32 56.73 34.90
N PHE A 285 -14.56 56.39 35.31
CA PHE A 285 -15.45 55.60 34.46
C PHE A 285 -16.18 56.49 33.45
N LYS A 286 -16.34 56.01 32.20
CA LYS A 286 -17.34 56.58 31.28
C LYS A 286 -18.73 56.37 31.90
N SER A 287 -19.60 57.37 31.86
CA SER A 287 -20.97 57.24 32.36
C SER A 287 -22.02 57.42 31.26
N GLY A 288 -23.21 56.90 31.51
CA GLY A 288 -24.34 57.08 30.62
C GLY A 288 -25.68 56.92 31.32
N ILE A 289 -26.76 57.15 30.57
CA ILE A 289 -28.14 57.04 31.03
C ILE A 289 -28.82 55.96 30.19
N TYR A 290 -29.46 55.00 30.86
CA TYR A 290 -30.39 54.07 30.25
C TYR A 290 -31.81 54.48 30.57
N ALA A 291 -32.65 54.54 29.53
CA ALA A 291 -34.10 54.59 29.66
C ALA A 291 -34.78 54.23 28.34
N ASN A 292 -36.08 53.90 28.40
CA ASN A 292 -36.91 53.73 27.21
C ASN A 292 -37.18 55.07 26.49
N LEU A 293 -37.50 54.99 25.19
CA LEU A 293 -37.72 56.15 24.31
C LEU A 293 -38.70 57.20 24.91
N ASN A 294 -39.76 56.75 25.59
CA ASN A 294 -40.72 57.66 26.22
C ASN A 294 -40.08 58.48 27.35
N TRP A 295 -39.27 57.85 28.20
CA TRP A 295 -38.56 58.57 29.27
C TRP A 295 -37.51 59.54 28.71
N LEU A 296 -36.75 59.13 27.69
CA LEU A 296 -35.75 60.01 27.05
C LEU A 296 -36.38 61.23 26.37
N ASN A 297 -37.55 61.08 25.75
CA ASN A 297 -38.24 62.18 25.06
C ASN A 297 -39.12 63.05 25.99
N ASN A 298 -39.64 62.51 27.10
CA ASN A 298 -40.67 63.19 27.92
C ASN A 298 -40.28 63.50 29.38
N TYR A 299 -39.20 62.92 29.91
CA TYR A 299 -38.75 63.17 31.30
C TYR A 299 -37.26 63.52 31.41
N LEU A 300 -36.41 62.98 30.52
CA LEU A 300 -34.96 63.17 30.47
C LEU A 300 -34.51 64.05 29.29
N ASP A 301 -35.43 64.81 28.68
CA ASP A 301 -35.23 65.72 27.55
C ASP A 301 -34.43 67.01 27.87
N SER A 302 -33.72 67.05 29.00
CA SER A 302 -32.90 68.21 29.37
C SER A 302 -31.62 68.28 28.54
N PRO A 303 -31.34 69.39 27.83
CA PRO A 303 -30.07 69.55 27.10
C PRO A 303 -28.82 69.39 27.97
N SER A 304 -28.96 69.57 29.29
CA SER A 304 -27.90 69.38 30.28
C SER A 304 -27.49 67.91 30.52
N LEU A 305 -28.15 66.94 29.87
CA LEU A 305 -27.76 65.53 29.86
C LEU A 305 -27.00 65.11 28.59
N SER A 306 -26.97 65.95 27.55
CA SER A 306 -26.35 65.66 26.24
C SER A 306 -24.83 65.42 26.25
N GLY A 307 -24.16 65.64 27.39
CA GLY A 307 -22.75 65.31 27.58
C GLY A 307 -22.48 63.85 27.97
N TYR A 308 -23.51 63.10 28.38
CA TYR A 308 -23.41 61.70 28.78
C TYR A 308 -23.83 60.77 27.65
N ASP A 309 -23.32 59.53 27.65
CA ASP A 309 -23.76 58.52 26.70
C ASP A 309 -25.21 58.08 26.98
N HIS A 310 -25.93 57.68 25.93
CA HIS A 310 -27.30 57.17 26.07
C HIS A 310 -27.39 55.73 25.55
N TRP A 311 -28.10 54.90 26.32
CA TRP A 311 -28.52 53.56 25.94
C TRP A 311 -30.05 53.55 25.89
N VAL A 312 -30.60 53.36 24.69
CA VAL A 312 -32.05 53.52 24.43
C VAL A 312 -32.75 52.17 24.45
N ALA A 313 -33.83 52.03 25.22
CA ALA A 313 -34.77 50.91 25.03
C ALA A 313 -35.91 51.29 24.07
N GLN A 314 -36.01 50.56 22.96
CA GLN A 314 -37.16 50.62 22.05
C GLN A 314 -37.26 49.34 21.22
N TYR A 315 -38.25 48.51 21.50
CA TYR A 315 -38.51 47.25 20.79
C TYR A 315 -39.20 47.47 19.44
N ASN A 316 -38.55 48.21 18.55
CA ASN A 316 -39.00 48.56 17.19
C ASN A 316 -37.89 48.24 16.17
N TRP A 317 -38.13 48.39 14.87
CA TRP A 317 -37.11 48.21 13.82
C TRP A 317 -36.32 49.51 13.59
N ARG A 318 -36.96 50.65 13.87
CA ARG A 318 -36.38 51.95 14.24
C ARG A 318 -35.79 51.92 15.66
N CYS A 319 -34.60 52.48 15.88
CA CYS A 319 -34.44 53.40 17.00
C CYS A 319 -34.89 54.79 16.51
N ASP A 320 -35.95 55.33 17.12
CA ASP A 320 -36.57 56.62 16.77
C ASP A 320 -36.09 57.77 17.68
N TYR A 321 -35.09 57.52 18.53
CA TYR A 321 -34.50 58.56 19.36
C TYR A 321 -33.67 59.54 18.52
N ALA A 322 -34.00 60.82 18.60
CA ALA A 322 -33.34 61.88 17.84
C ALA A 322 -32.05 62.42 18.51
N GLY A 323 -31.76 62.01 19.75
CA GLY A 323 -30.51 62.29 20.44
C GLY A 323 -29.40 61.32 20.07
N SER A 324 -28.17 61.60 20.49
CA SER A 324 -27.03 60.70 20.33
C SER A 324 -27.06 59.55 21.33
N TYR A 325 -26.93 58.31 20.86
CA TYR A 325 -26.84 57.09 21.66
C TYR A 325 -25.72 56.18 21.13
N SER A 326 -25.06 55.41 22.01
CA SER A 326 -24.09 54.39 21.59
C SER A 326 -24.68 52.98 21.54
N PHE A 327 -25.75 52.72 22.30
CA PHE A 327 -26.40 51.41 22.38
C PHE A 327 -27.92 51.52 22.25
N TRP A 328 -28.51 50.47 21.72
CA TRP A 328 -29.95 50.35 21.53
C TRP A 328 -30.42 48.93 21.87
N GLN A 329 -31.27 48.81 22.89
CA GLN A 329 -31.97 47.58 23.26
C GLN A 329 -33.20 47.43 22.36
N TYR A 330 -33.15 46.45 21.46
CA TYR A 330 -34.10 46.28 20.35
C TYR A 330 -35.08 45.11 20.56
N SER A 331 -34.82 44.23 21.54
CA SER A 331 -35.73 43.16 21.96
C SER A 331 -35.46 42.72 23.41
N ASN A 332 -36.50 42.27 24.10
CA ASN A 332 -36.44 41.60 25.41
C ASN A 332 -36.77 40.09 25.33
N SER A 333 -36.67 39.52 24.13
CA SER A 333 -37.11 38.15 23.82
C SER A 333 -36.13 37.41 22.90
N GLY A 334 -34.84 37.72 22.99
CA GLY A 334 -33.79 36.93 22.35
C GLY A 334 -33.59 35.59 23.06
N ASN A 335 -33.38 34.54 22.27
CA ASN A 335 -32.93 33.23 22.74
C ASN A 335 -31.43 33.10 22.43
N VAL A 336 -30.58 33.17 23.47
CA VAL A 336 -29.11 33.19 23.31
C VAL A 336 -28.52 31.92 23.90
N PRO A 337 -27.82 31.07 23.12
CA PRO A 337 -27.14 29.89 23.64
C PRO A 337 -26.23 30.21 24.84
N GLY A 338 -26.45 29.49 25.94
CA GLY A 338 -25.78 29.74 27.22
C GLY A 338 -26.51 30.68 28.19
N VAL A 339 -27.56 31.39 27.76
CA VAL A 339 -28.48 32.14 28.64
C VAL A 339 -29.71 31.30 28.95
N ASN A 340 -30.25 31.38 30.17
CA ASN A 340 -31.45 30.62 30.56
C ASN A 340 -32.71 31.46 30.30
N GLY A 341 -33.54 31.02 29.34
CA GLY A 341 -34.76 31.74 28.98
C GLY A 341 -34.49 32.99 28.13
N ARG A 342 -35.35 34.00 28.24
CA ARG A 342 -35.27 35.21 27.41
C ARG A 342 -34.16 36.16 27.87
N CYS A 343 -33.46 36.69 26.88
CA CYS A 343 -32.39 37.65 27.03
C CYS A 343 -32.75 38.97 26.35
N ASP A 344 -32.31 40.07 26.95
CA ASP A 344 -32.40 41.40 26.39
C ASP A 344 -31.24 41.60 25.38
N MET A 345 -31.59 42.13 24.21
CA MET A 345 -30.74 42.13 23.01
C MET A 345 -30.42 43.55 22.55
N ASN A 346 -29.14 43.79 22.28
CA ASN A 346 -28.60 45.13 22.06
C ASN A 346 -27.77 45.22 20.77
N TYR A 347 -27.87 46.36 20.10
CA TYR A 347 -26.91 46.78 19.07
C TYR A 347 -26.02 47.91 19.61
N CYS A 348 -24.72 47.81 19.36
CA CYS A 348 -23.79 48.92 19.53
C CYS A 348 -23.61 49.66 18.20
N PHE A 349 -23.62 50.99 18.24
CA PHE A 349 -23.38 51.88 17.09
C PHE A 349 -22.03 52.61 17.20
N ASN A 350 -21.33 52.46 18.33
CA ASN A 350 -20.10 53.19 18.64
C ASN A 350 -18.92 52.23 18.86
N GLY A 351 -18.26 51.83 17.78
CA GLY A 351 -17.16 50.87 17.80
C GLY A 351 -15.97 51.27 18.68
N SER A 352 -15.80 52.57 18.95
CA SER A 352 -14.76 53.10 19.85
C SER A 352 -14.94 52.70 21.32
N LEU A 353 -16.08 52.11 21.70
CA LEU A 353 -16.31 51.55 23.02
C LEU A 353 -15.85 50.08 23.11
N LEU A 354 -15.92 49.34 22.01
CA LEU A 354 -15.75 47.87 21.97
C LEU A 354 -14.27 47.42 21.98
N ASN A 355 -13.32 48.33 21.78
CA ASN A 355 -11.88 48.07 21.87
C ASN A 355 -11.32 46.94 20.98
N VAL A 356 -11.89 46.74 19.78
CA VAL A 356 -11.03 46.40 18.63
C VAL A 356 -10.25 47.66 18.30
N ASP A 357 -9.07 47.79 18.91
CA ASP A 357 -8.25 48.99 18.80
C ASP A 357 -7.54 49.03 17.44
N ASP A 358 -8.23 49.58 16.44
CA ASP A 358 -7.76 49.83 15.06
C ASP A 358 -6.50 50.74 14.97
N SER A 359 -5.86 51.14 16.09
CA SER A 359 -4.51 51.71 16.11
C SER A 359 -3.39 50.70 16.42
N LYS A 360 -3.74 49.51 16.92
CA LYS A 360 -2.80 48.40 17.18
C LYS A 360 -2.55 47.56 15.94
N MET A 361 -1.46 46.79 15.98
CA MET A 361 -1.10 45.82 14.96
C MET A 361 -2.00 44.58 15.03
N HIS A 362 -2.54 44.17 13.88
CA HIS A 362 -3.39 42.98 13.73
C HIS A 362 -2.90 42.12 12.57
N ILE A 363 -3.10 40.80 12.62
CA ILE A 363 -3.02 39.95 11.43
C ILE A 363 -4.40 39.84 10.78
N GLN A 364 -4.49 40.18 9.50
CA GLN A 364 -5.73 40.27 8.74
C GLN A 364 -5.70 39.29 7.56
N TYR A 365 -6.83 38.67 7.23
CA TYR A 365 -6.89 37.67 6.17
C TYR A 365 -8.28 37.45 5.59
N GLU A 366 -8.31 37.04 4.32
CA GLU A 366 -9.50 36.79 3.50
C GLU A 366 -9.35 35.46 2.76
N ALA A 367 -10.47 34.79 2.51
CA ALA A 367 -10.53 33.54 1.77
C ALA A 367 -11.45 33.67 0.55
N HIS A 368 -10.99 33.21 -0.61
CA HIS A 368 -11.81 32.96 -1.77
C HIS A 368 -12.36 31.54 -1.69
N VAL A 369 -13.66 31.39 -1.46
CA VAL A 369 -14.32 30.08 -1.33
C VAL A 369 -15.06 29.72 -2.62
N SER A 370 -14.95 28.46 -3.04
CA SER A 370 -15.55 27.97 -4.29
C SER A 370 -17.06 28.11 -4.27
N ASN A 371 -17.59 28.70 -5.36
CA ASN A 371 -18.99 29.08 -5.48
C ASN A 371 -19.50 30.02 -4.35
N ILE A 372 -18.62 30.89 -3.83
CA ILE A 372 -18.95 32.06 -2.99
C ILE A 372 -18.19 33.29 -3.48
N GLY A 373 -16.88 33.15 -3.73
CA GLY A 373 -15.97 34.27 -4.01
C GLY A 373 -15.18 34.69 -2.78
N TRP A 374 -14.61 35.91 -2.81
CA TRP A 374 -13.91 36.52 -1.68
C TRP A 374 -14.87 36.84 -0.53
N MET A 375 -14.65 36.22 0.63
CA MET A 375 -15.43 36.45 1.86
C MET A 375 -14.93 37.68 2.63
N SER A 376 -15.73 38.17 3.59
CA SER A 376 -15.38 39.33 4.42
C SER A 376 -14.13 39.12 5.27
N SER A 377 -13.31 40.17 5.36
CA SER A 377 -12.02 40.18 6.04
C SER A 377 -12.11 39.78 7.52
N LYS A 378 -11.18 38.93 7.97
CA LYS A 378 -11.10 38.38 9.34
C LYS A 378 -9.76 38.75 9.97
N ARG A 379 -9.68 38.70 11.31
CA ARG A 379 -8.45 39.03 12.06
C ARG A 379 -8.19 38.07 13.21
N ASP A 380 -6.93 38.00 13.64
CA ASP A 380 -6.45 37.48 14.94
C ASP A 380 -7.11 36.19 15.46
N GLY A 381 -7.32 35.21 14.58
CA GLY A 381 -7.82 33.89 14.91
C GLY A 381 -9.31 33.66 14.67
N SER A 382 -10.04 34.66 14.17
CA SER A 382 -11.40 34.46 13.62
C SER A 382 -11.37 33.53 12.40
N THR A 383 -12.43 32.74 12.20
CA THR A 383 -12.52 31.81 11.06
C THR A 383 -12.73 32.56 9.74
N ALA A 384 -11.88 32.32 8.75
CA ALA A 384 -12.08 32.74 7.36
C ALA A 384 -12.31 31.50 6.47
N GLY A 385 -13.33 31.55 5.61
CA GLY A 385 -13.81 30.39 4.86
C GLY A 385 -15.07 29.77 5.49
N THR A 386 -15.33 28.50 5.19
CA THR A 386 -16.52 27.75 5.65
C THR A 386 -16.11 26.43 6.32
N THR A 387 -16.81 25.96 7.35
CA THR A 387 -16.49 24.66 8.00
C THR A 387 -17.59 23.64 7.74
N GLY A 388 -17.26 22.49 7.14
CA GLY A 388 -18.20 21.37 6.94
C GLY A 388 -19.19 21.54 5.78
N GLN A 389 -19.19 22.70 5.10
CA GLN A 389 -20.08 22.98 3.97
C GLN A 389 -19.66 22.33 2.64
N SER A 390 -18.60 21.51 2.63
CA SER A 390 -18.02 20.90 1.40
C SER A 390 -17.59 21.92 0.33
N LYS A 391 -17.31 23.16 0.74
CA LYS A 391 -16.81 24.26 -0.10
C LYS A 391 -15.33 24.46 0.18
N SER A 392 -14.54 24.59 -0.88
CA SER A 392 -13.08 24.69 -0.80
C SER A 392 -12.60 26.13 -0.83
N VAL A 393 -11.63 26.47 0.00
CA VAL A 393 -10.76 27.63 -0.23
C VAL A 393 -9.97 27.38 -1.52
N GLU A 394 -10.09 28.29 -2.47
CA GLU A 394 -9.30 28.32 -3.71
C GLU A 394 -8.14 29.30 -3.62
N ASP A 395 -8.28 30.38 -2.84
CA ASP A 395 -7.29 31.44 -2.69
C ASP A 395 -7.34 32.10 -1.30
N LEU A 396 -6.22 32.65 -0.86
CA LEU A 396 -6.05 33.26 0.46
C LEU A 396 -5.21 34.52 0.38
N LYS A 397 -5.71 35.61 0.97
CA LYS A 397 -4.94 36.83 1.22
C LYS A 397 -4.64 36.95 2.71
N VAL A 398 -3.42 37.37 3.04
CA VAL A 398 -2.96 37.57 4.43
C VAL A 398 -2.08 38.81 4.50
N SER A 399 -2.39 39.73 5.41
CA SER A 399 -1.69 41.00 5.60
C SER A 399 -1.46 41.30 7.09
N ILE A 400 -0.61 42.28 7.37
CA ILE A 400 -0.48 42.88 8.69
C ILE A 400 -1.07 44.29 8.61
N LEU A 401 -2.09 44.56 9.41
CA LEU A 401 -2.68 45.88 9.56
C LEU A 401 -1.94 46.63 10.67
N ASN A 402 -1.68 47.93 10.48
CA ASN A 402 -0.92 48.79 11.39
C ASN A 402 0.39 48.16 11.92
N PRO A 403 1.32 47.72 11.05
CA PRO A 403 2.58 47.13 11.49
C PRO A 403 3.37 48.12 12.36
N VAL A 404 3.65 47.74 13.61
CA VAL A 404 4.47 48.55 14.55
C VAL A 404 5.97 48.43 14.26
N GLU A 405 6.37 47.52 13.38
CA GLU A 405 7.73 47.24 12.97
C GLU A 405 7.80 46.92 11.47
N ASP A 406 8.97 47.12 10.86
CA ASP A 406 9.23 46.68 9.48
C ASP A 406 9.08 45.16 9.33
N GLY A 407 8.39 44.73 8.27
CA GLY A 407 8.13 43.32 7.97
C GLY A 407 6.71 43.09 7.41
N SER A 408 6.50 41.88 6.90
CA SER A 408 5.20 41.41 6.41
C SER A 408 5.03 39.92 6.68
N VAL A 409 3.80 39.43 6.50
CA VAL A 409 3.52 37.99 6.37
C VAL A 409 3.64 37.57 4.91
N GLN A 410 4.21 36.38 4.67
CA GLN A 410 4.18 35.69 3.39
C GLN A 410 3.37 34.40 3.51
N ILE A 411 2.69 34.01 2.44
CA ILE A 411 1.97 32.74 2.29
C ILE A 411 2.54 31.93 1.11
N ASN A 412 2.51 30.60 1.25
CA ASN A 412 2.82 29.64 0.19
C ASN A 412 1.75 28.53 0.26
N ALA A 413 0.92 28.41 -0.77
CA ALA A 413 -0.17 27.44 -0.84
C ALA A 413 0.23 26.21 -1.67
N ASN A 414 -0.28 25.03 -1.29
CA ASN A 414 -0.33 23.86 -2.15
C ASN A 414 -1.70 23.80 -2.81
N VAL A 415 -1.74 23.97 -4.13
CA VAL A 415 -2.98 24.01 -4.92
C VAL A 415 -3.16 22.70 -5.67
N SER A 416 -4.37 22.14 -5.64
CA SER A 416 -4.66 20.82 -6.20
C SER A 416 -4.34 20.77 -7.71
N GLY A 417 -3.54 19.77 -8.10
CA GLY A 417 -3.01 19.62 -9.45
C GLY A 417 -2.06 20.73 -9.92
N ILE A 418 -1.44 21.48 -9.00
CA ILE A 418 -0.34 22.43 -9.23
C ILE A 418 0.83 22.18 -8.26
N GLY A 419 0.55 21.84 -6.99
CA GLY A 419 1.55 21.67 -5.94
C GLY A 419 1.83 22.98 -5.17
N TRP A 420 2.95 23.01 -4.44
CA TRP A 420 3.40 24.18 -3.69
C TRP A 420 3.86 25.31 -4.63
N GLN A 421 3.24 26.48 -4.52
CA GLN A 421 3.50 27.63 -5.40
C GLN A 421 4.85 28.33 -5.14
N GLY A 422 5.44 28.14 -3.96
CA GLY A 422 6.70 28.77 -3.57
C GLY A 422 6.51 30.04 -2.73
N TRP A 423 7.60 30.74 -2.43
CA TRP A 423 7.58 31.96 -1.59
C TRP A 423 7.79 33.26 -2.39
N ASP A 424 8.04 33.14 -3.69
CA ASP A 424 8.47 34.22 -4.58
C ASP A 424 7.36 34.60 -5.58
N THR A 425 6.10 34.57 -5.13
CA THR A 425 4.91 34.92 -5.91
C THR A 425 4.79 36.44 -6.12
N PRO A 426 4.12 36.93 -7.18
CA PRO A 426 4.00 38.36 -7.47
C PRO A 426 3.32 39.19 -6.36
N SER A 427 2.40 38.56 -5.62
CA SER A 427 1.80 39.08 -4.38
C SER A 427 2.17 38.12 -3.24
N ALA A 428 3.27 38.41 -2.53
CA ALA A 428 3.77 37.53 -1.46
C ALA A 428 2.77 37.32 -0.29
N SER A 429 1.77 38.19 -0.20
CA SER A 429 0.62 38.17 0.72
C SER A 429 -0.58 37.34 0.22
N GLU A 430 -0.47 36.67 -0.93
CA GLU A 430 -1.57 35.94 -1.58
C GLU A 430 -1.11 34.55 -2.05
N GLY A 431 -1.96 33.53 -1.87
CA GLY A 431 -1.59 32.13 -2.09
C GLY A 431 -2.79 31.24 -2.41
N GLY A 432 -2.83 30.78 -3.65
CA GLY A 432 -3.90 29.98 -4.23
C GLY A 432 -4.14 30.31 -5.70
N THR A 433 -5.36 30.07 -6.19
CA THR A 433 -5.79 30.38 -7.57
C THR A 433 -7.27 30.77 -7.64
N THR A 434 -7.56 32.05 -7.44
CA THR A 434 -8.90 32.66 -7.62
C THR A 434 -9.56 32.21 -8.93
N GLY A 435 -10.73 31.57 -8.84
CA GLY A 435 -11.60 31.30 -9.98
C GLY A 435 -11.12 30.21 -10.95
N GLN A 436 -10.06 29.46 -10.62
CA GLN A 436 -9.57 28.35 -11.47
C GLN A 436 -10.24 27.01 -11.16
N GLY A 437 -11.16 26.94 -10.19
CA GLY A 437 -11.82 25.68 -9.79
C GLY A 437 -10.88 24.69 -9.10
N ARG A 438 -9.80 25.19 -8.47
CA ARG A 438 -8.77 24.39 -7.79
C ARG A 438 -8.73 24.73 -6.31
N ALA A 439 -8.89 23.73 -5.47
CA ALA A 439 -8.77 23.88 -4.03
C ALA A 439 -7.30 24.04 -3.59
N VAL A 440 -7.08 24.81 -2.53
CA VAL A 440 -5.89 24.71 -1.68
C VAL A 440 -6.01 23.42 -0.85
N GLU A 441 -4.98 22.57 -0.82
CA GLU A 441 -4.92 21.36 0.04
C GLU A 441 -4.12 21.62 1.33
N ALA A 442 -3.12 22.51 1.28
CA ALA A 442 -2.29 22.89 2.41
C ALA A 442 -1.70 24.30 2.27
N VAL A 443 -1.26 24.90 3.38
CA VAL A 443 -0.60 26.21 3.43
C VAL A 443 0.66 26.20 4.32
N ARG A 444 1.54 27.17 4.07
CA ARG A 444 2.61 27.62 4.98
C ARG A 444 2.54 29.14 5.05
N LEU A 445 2.69 29.72 6.24
CA LEU A 445 2.80 31.16 6.43
C LEU A 445 4.07 31.47 7.22
N ARG A 446 4.76 32.55 6.91
CA ARG A 446 5.94 33.01 7.67
C ARG A 446 5.98 34.53 7.77
N LEU A 447 6.56 35.04 8.85
CA LEU A 447 6.84 36.47 8.99
C LEU A 447 8.18 36.83 8.32
N THR A 448 8.38 38.11 8.02
CA THR A 448 9.61 38.67 7.44
C THR A 448 10.04 39.95 8.18
N GLY A 449 11.14 40.58 7.76
CA GLY A 449 11.61 41.85 8.32
C GLY A 449 12.10 41.74 9.77
N SER A 450 11.77 42.75 10.58
CA SER A 450 11.94 42.74 12.03
C SER A 450 10.80 42.02 12.75
N LEU A 451 9.56 42.10 12.23
CA LEU A 451 8.38 41.44 12.79
C LEU A 451 8.61 39.94 13.12
N ALA A 452 9.37 39.23 12.30
CA ALA A 452 9.73 37.81 12.51
C ALA A 452 10.64 37.52 13.74
N LYS A 453 11.31 38.56 14.29
CA LYS A 453 12.22 38.46 15.44
C LYS A 453 11.49 38.54 16.77
N ASP A 454 10.38 39.29 16.80
CA ASP A 454 9.64 39.64 18.01
C ASP A 454 8.25 38.98 18.06
N TYR A 455 7.78 38.43 16.93
CA TYR A 455 6.53 37.66 16.83
C TYR A 455 6.73 36.30 16.13
N ASP A 456 5.75 35.43 16.35
CA ASP A 456 5.52 34.14 15.72
C ASP A 456 4.16 34.20 14.98
N VAL A 457 4.05 33.61 13.79
CA VAL A 457 2.74 33.40 13.14
C VAL A 457 2.28 31.96 13.32
N TYR A 458 1.14 31.79 13.98
CA TYR A 458 0.46 30.51 14.17
C TYR A 458 -0.75 30.42 13.25
N TYR A 459 -0.96 29.28 12.61
CA TYR A 459 -2.07 29.06 11.69
C TYR A 459 -2.54 27.62 11.69
N ARG A 460 -3.86 27.41 11.54
CA ARG A 460 -4.46 26.09 11.32
C ARG A 460 -5.53 26.14 10.24
N VAL A 461 -5.85 24.97 9.70
CA VAL A 461 -6.85 24.80 8.64
C VAL A 461 -7.92 23.80 9.05
N HIS A 462 -9.12 24.00 8.52
CA HIS A 462 -10.20 23.01 8.49
C HIS A 462 -10.07 22.24 7.17
N ALA A 463 -9.66 20.97 7.23
CA ALA A 463 -9.50 20.13 6.04
C ALA A 463 -10.73 19.23 5.85
N SER A 464 -11.22 19.11 4.61
CA SER A 464 -12.43 18.37 4.30
C SER A 464 -12.33 16.90 4.71
N ASN A 465 -13.40 16.41 5.35
CA ASN A 465 -13.49 15.09 5.98
C ASN A 465 -12.40 14.81 7.05
N ILE A 466 -11.74 15.84 7.62
CA ILE A 466 -10.87 15.76 8.82
C ILE A 466 -11.39 16.70 9.91
N GLY A 467 -11.78 17.92 9.54
CA GLY A 467 -12.07 19.01 10.47
C GLY A 467 -10.85 19.89 10.73
N TRP A 468 -10.85 20.64 11.84
CA TRP A 468 -9.69 21.45 12.24
C TRP A 468 -8.48 20.58 12.57
N MET A 469 -7.34 20.98 12.03
CA MET A 469 -6.04 20.38 12.31
C MET A 469 -5.30 21.19 13.39
N ALA A 470 -4.21 20.66 13.96
CA ALA A 470 -3.43 21.39 14.97
C ALA A 470 -2.75 22.64 14.39
N TRP A 471 -2.29 23.54 15.27
CA TRP A 471 -1.61 24.77 14.88
C TRP A 471 -0.20 24.49 14.31
N ALA A 472 0.02 24.92 13.07
CA ALA A 472 1.35 25.12 12.51
C ALA A 472 1.92 26.49 12.96
N LYS A 473 3.22 26.66 12.77
CA LYS A 473 4.01 27.83 13.16
C LYS A 473 5.08 28.13 12.11
N ASP A 474 5.34 29.41 11.84
CA ASP A 474 6.52 29.96 11.16
C ASP A 474 7.12 29.10 10.02
N GLY A 475 6.36 28.91 8.94
CA GLY A 475 6.78 28.18 7.74
C GLY A 475 6.54 26.67 7.78
N GLY A 476 6.06 26.13 8.92
CA GLY A 476 5.54 24.77 9.04
C GLY A 476 4.34 24.51 8.10
N GLU A 477 4.04 23.25 7.84
CA GLU A 477 2.93 22.88 6.96
C GLU A 477 1.62 22.80 7.77
N ALA A 478 0.50 23.24 7.19
CA ALA A 478 -0.85 23.05 7.71
C ALA A 478 -1.76 22.50 6.60
N GLY A 479 -2.54 21.44 6.87
CA GLY A 479 -3.45 20.82 5.88
C GLY A 479 -3.00 19.43 5.42
N THR A 480 -3.26 19.09 4.16
CA THR A 480 -2.86 17.79 3.59
C THR A 480 -2.25 17.91 2.20
N THR A 481 -1.59 16.86 1.71
CA THR A 481 -1.22 16.76 0.29
C THR A 481 -1.43 15.36 -0.25
N GLY A 482 -1.94 15.27 -1.48
CA GLY A 482 -2.12 14.02 -2.23
C GLY A 482 -3.32 13.18 -1.76
N PHE A 483 -3.95 13.53 -0.63
CA PHE A 483 -5.21 12.95 -0.19
C PHE A 483 -6.44 13.50 -0.94
N GLY A 484 -6.28 14.55 -1.77
CA GLY A 484 -7.39 15.20 -2.46
C GLY A 484 -8.37 15.90 -1.51
N ARG A 485 -7.90 16.37 -0.36
CA ARG A 485 -8.70 17.03 0.68
C ARG A 485 -8.42 18.52 0.69
N SER A 486 -9.41 19.27 0.25
CA SER A 486 -9.44 20.73 0.31
C SER A 486 -9.34 21.27 1.74
N VAL A 487 -8.70 22.42 1.87
CA VAL A 487 -8.97 23.38 2.95
C VAL A 487 -10.34 23.99 2.71
N GLU A 488 -11.17 24.06 3.75
CA GLU A 488 -12.50 24.70 3.71
C GLU A 488 -12.47 26.05 4.48
N ALA A 489 -11.66 26.15 5.53
CA ALA A 489 -11.44 27.37 6.31
C ALA A 489 -10.04 27.44 6.93
N VAL A 490 -9.63 28.64 7.35
CA VAL A 490 -8.37 28.93 8.06
C VAL A 490 -8.60 29.78 9.31
N GLN A 491 -7.69 29.66 10.27
CA GLN A 491 -7.52 30.58 11.41
C GLN A 491 -6.04 30.93 11.51
N ILE A 492 -5.71 32.22 11.66
CA ILE A 492 -4.32 32.71 11.71
C ILE A 492 -4.20 33.71 12.87
N ARG A 493 -3.18 33.56 13.70
CA ARG A 493 -2.90 34.42 14.86
C ARG A 493 -1.46 34.88 14.86
N LEU A 494 -1.25 36.14 15.19
CA LEU A 494 0.06 36.67 15.55
C LEU A 494 0.23 36.52 17.08
N VAL A 495 1.37 36.00 17.52
CA VAL A 495 1.68 35.79 18.95
C VAL A 495 3.08 36.33 19.20
N LYS A 496 3.32 36.96 20.36
CA LYS A 496 4.65 37.49 20.66
C LYS A 496 5.64 36.33 20.91
N LYS A 497 6.85 36.46 20.38
CA LYS A 497 7.84 35.37 20.36
C LYS A 497 8.30 35.02 21.78
N GLY A 498 7.91 33.83 22.23
CA GLY A 498 8.14 33.35 23.60
C GLY A 498 6.87 33.21 24.45
N ASP A 499 5.75 33.80 24.04
CA ASP A 499 4.44 33.57 24.66
C ASP A 499 3.86 32.19 24.27
N ALA A 500 2.82 31.77 25.00
CA ALA A 500 2.18 30.48 24.76
C ALA A 500 1.53 30.39 23.36
N ALA A 501 1.64 29.22 22.73
CA ALA A 501 0.93 28.93 21.48
C ALA A 501 -0.60 29.01 21.68
N PRO A 502 -1.38 29.35 20.64
CA PRO A 502 -2.84 29.32 20.72
C PRO A 502 -3.37 27.94 21.11
N SER A 503 -4.42 27.91 21.94
CA SER A 503 -5.05 26.66 22.36
C SER A 503 -5.54 25.84 21.16
N SER A 504 -5.41 24.52 21.25
CA SER A 504 -5.82 23.57 20.20
C SER A 504 -7.33 23.37 20.11
N ASP A 505 -8.13 24.00 20.99
CA ASP A 505 -9.59 23.86 21.10
C ASP A 505 -10.30 23.71 19.74
N GLY A 506 -11.06 22.63 19.60
CA GLY A 506 -11.77 22.26 18.38
C GLY A 506 -10.95 21.52 17.31
N ALA A 507 -9.66 21.28 17.50
CA ALA A 507 -8.87 20.43 16.59
C ALA A 507 -9.24 18.94 16.75
N ASN A 508 -9.54 18.27 15.64
CA ASN A 508 -9.86 16.83 15.61
C ASN A 508 -8.62 15.93 15.63
N VAL A 509 -7.42 16.50 15.46
CA VAL A 509 -6.15 15.77 15.32
C VAL A 509 -4.96 16.56 15.87
N ASP A 510 -4.02 15.87 16.52
CA ASP A 510 -2.80 16.47 17.11
C ASP A 510 -1.75 16.93 16.08
N TYR A 511 -1.97 16.66 14.79
CA TYR A 511 -1.04 17.02 13.72
C TYR A 511 -1.57 18.20 12.89
N ALA A 512 -0.70 19.17 12.62
CA ALA A 512 -1.03 20.30 11.75
C ALA A 512 -1.07 19.91 10.27
N PHE A 513 -0.28 18.89 9.87
CA PHE A 513 -0.12 18.48 8.48
C PHE A 513 -0.14 16.96 8.29
N LYS A 514 -0.63 16.51 7.13
CA LYS A 514 -0.57 15.09 6.72
C LYS A 514 -0.38 14.92 5.21
N LYS A 515 0.80 14.44 4.79
CA LYS A 515 1.06 14.01 3.41
C LYS A 515 0.64 12.54 3.20
N LYS A 516 0.01 12.24 2.06
CA LYS A 516 -0.27 10.87 1.63
C LYS A 516 1.05 10.10 1.42
N PRO A 517 1.19 8.86 1.93
CA PRO A 517 2.35 8.03 1.63
C PRO A 517 2.49 7.78 0.12
N MET A 518 3.72 7.80 -0.37
CA MET A 518 4.03 7.32 -1.72
C MET A 518 3.63 5.85 -1.83
N SER A 519 2.86 5.48 -2.86
CA SER A 519 2.32 4.12 -3.01
C SER A 519 2.47 3.61 -4.43
N LEU A 520 2.99 2.40 -4.60
CA LEU A 520 3.10 1.72 -5.89
C LEU A 520 1.92 0.77 -6.08
N THR A 521 1.23 0.90 -7.21
CA THR A 521 0.14 0.00 -7.62
C THR A 521 0.57 -0.87 -8.79
N TYR A 522 0.07 -2.10 -8.85
CA TYR A 522 0.41 -3.06 -9.89
C TYR A 522 -0.68 -4.12 -10.09
N ARG A 523 -0.73 -4.71 -11.30
CA ARG A 523 -1.63 -5.82 -11.64
C ARG A 523 -0.95 -6.81 -12.59
N ALA A 524 -1.36 -8.07 -12.53
CA ALA A 524 -0.91 -9.13 -13.42
C ALA A 524 -1.96 -9.46 -14.49
N HIS A 525 -1.51 -9.84 -15.69
CA HIS A 525 -2.26 -10.65 -16.64
C HIS A 525 -1.91 -12.11 -16.40
N VAL A 526 -2.90 -12.96 -16.12
CA VAL A 526 -2.69 -14.38 -15.82
C VAL A 526 -3.31 -15.24 -16.92
N SER A 527 -2.58 -16.24 -17.40
CA SER A 527 -3.02 -17.19 -18.43
C SER A 527 -4.38 -17.80 -18.07
N ASN A 528 -5.32 -17.79 -19.02
CA ASN A 528 -6.70 -18.26 -18.85
C ASN A 528 -7.54 -17.52 -17.78
N VAL A 529 -7.09 -16.35 -17.31
CA VAL A 529 -7.81 -15.48 -16.33
C VAL A 529 -7.93 -14.04 -16.82
N GLY A 530 -6.92 -13.53 -17.53
CA GLY A 530 -6.87 -12.15 -18.01
C GLY A 530 -6.22 -11.18 -17.00
N TRP A 531 -6.46 -9.88 -17.20
CA TRP A 531 -6.02 -8.83 -16.27
C TRP A 531 -6.78 -8.90 -14.95
N GLN A 532 -6.06 -9.07 -13.84
CA GLN A 532 -6.62 -8.98 -12.50
C GLN A 532 -6.77 -7.52 -12.03
N GLY A 533 -7.48 -7.33 -10.91
CA GLY A 533 -7.54 -6.04 -10.22
C GLY A 533 -6.17 -5.54 -9.76
N ALA A 534 -6.02 -4.22 -9.64
CA ALA A 534 -4.79 -3.62 -9.14
C ALA A 534 -4.68 -3.79 -7.61
N VAL A 535 -3.46 -4.08 -7.16
CA VAL A 535 -3.08 -4.19 -5.75
C VAL A 535 -1.94 -3.21 -5.45
N SER A 536 -1.61 -3.00 -4.18
CA SER A 536 -0.56 -2.07 -3.74
C SER A 536 0.43 -2.69 -2.75
N ASP A 537 1.63 -2.11 -2.71
CA ASP A 537 2.70 -2.24 -1.70
C ASP A 537 2.72 -3.54 -0.85
N GLY A 538 2.99 -4.65 -1.52
CA GLY A 538 3.27 -5.95 -0.92
C GLY A 538 2.13 -6.95 -0.98
N ALA A 539 0.94 -6.53 -1.40
CA ALA A 539 -0.16 -7.44 -1.73
C ALA A 539 0.18 -8.31 -2.96
N THR A 540 -0.39 -9.51 -3.04
CA THR A 540 -0.09 -10.46 -4.13
C THR A 540 -0.87 -10.11 -5.39
N ALA A 541 -0.18 -9.87 -6.50
CA ALA A 541 -0.77 -9.93 -7.85
C ALA A 541 -0.41 -11.29 -8.48
N GLY A 542 -1.32 -11.89 -9.24
CA GLY A 542 -1.18 -13.21 -9.86
C GLY A 542 -1.97 -14.32 -9.13
N THR A 543 -1.42 -15.53 -9.15
CA THR A 543 -1.91 -16.69 -8.37
C THR A 543 -0.75 -17.46 -7.77
N THR A 544 -0.98 -18.33 -6.78
CA THR A 544 0.10 -19.15 -6.17
C THR A 544 -0.30 -20.61 -6.12
N GLY A 545 0.53 -21.50 -6.68
CA GLY A 545 0.32 -22.95 -6.66
C GLY A 545 -0.81 -23.45 -7.56
N ARG A 546 -1.21 -22.66 -8.56
CA ARG A 546 -2.35 -22.99 -9.47
C ARG A 546 -1.92 -23.50 -10.85
N GLY A 547 -0.62 -23.46 -11.19
CA GLY A 547 -0.11 -23.79 -12.51
C GLY A 547 -0.45 -22.76 -13.59
N LEU A 548 -0.94 -21.57 -13.21
CA LEU A 548 -1.32 -20.50 -14.12
C LEU A 548 -0.19 -19.47 -14.20
N ALA A 549 0.30 -19.23 -15.41
CA ALA A 549 1.42 -18.32 -15.63
C ALA A 549 0.97 -16.86 -15.60
N LEU A 550 1.80 -15.99 -15.03
CA LEU A 550 1.78 -14.56 -15.30
C LEU A 550 2.34 -14.35 -16.71
N GLU A 551 1.55 -13.71 -17.57
CA GLU A 551 1.93 -13.38 -18.95
C GLU A 551 2.38 -11.92 -19.07
N ASP A 552 1.84 -11.03 -18.24
CA ASP A 552 2.10 -9.58 -18.29
C ASP A 552 1.98 -8.94 -16.90
N LEU A 553 2.71 -7.85 -16.66
CA LEU A 553 2.75 -7.13 -15.39
C LEU A 553 2.80 -5.63 -15.63
N LYS A 554 1.72 -4.93 -15.25
CA LYS A 554 1.58 -3.47 -15.38
C LYS A 554 1.71 -2.79 -14.02
N LEU A 555 2.53 -1.75 -13.97
CA LEU A 555 2.86 -0.93 -12.80
C LEU A 555 2.33 0.50 -13.01
N SER A 556 1.90 1.14 -11.92
CA SER A 556 1.53 2.56 -11.90
C SER A 556 1.90 3.19 -10.56
N LEU A 557 2.53 4.37 -10.63
CA LEU A 557 3.04 5.14 -9.51
C LEU A 557 2.57 6.59 -9.61
N ASP A 558 2.08 7.13 -8.50
CA ASP A 558 1.77 8.56 -8.36
C ASP A 558 3.07 9.33 -8.06
N SER A 559 3.81 9.73 -9.10
CA SER A 559 5.05 10.52 -8.98
C SER A 559 4.82 12.02 -9.16
N SER A 560 3.61 12.52 -8.86
CA SER A 560 3.21 13.93 -9.05
C SER A 560 4.08 14.96 -8.32
N ASP A 561 4.76 14.58 -7.22
CA ASP A 561 5.76 15.41 -6.54
C ASP A 561 7.07 15.62 -7.33
N TYR A 562 7.33 14.84 -8.39
CA TYR A 562 8.63 14.76 -9.08
C TYR A 562 8.53 15.25 -10.53
N SER A 563 8.79 16.55 -10.73
CA SER A 563 8.74 17.22 -12.05
C SER A 563 9.85 16.81 -13.04
N ASP A 564 10.75 15.89 -12.68
CA ASP A 564 11.88 15.43 -13.50
C ASP A 564 11.62 14.14 -14.29
N GLY A 565 10.37 13.68 -14.36
CA GLY A 565 9.97 12.46 -15.08
C GLY A 565 10.27 11.16 -14.31
N SER A 566 10.54 11.26 -13.00
CA SER A 566 10.68 10.10 -12.10
C SER A 566 9.55 9.09 -12.28
N SER A 567 9.90 7.84 -12.51
CA SER A 567 8.96 6.74 -12.78
C SER A 567 9.48 5.41 -12.24
N VAL A 568 8.60 4.41 -12.19
CA VAL A 568 8.96 3.00 -12.04
C VAL A 568 9.11 2.36 -13.42
N GLN A 569 10.15 1.56 -13.61
CA GLN A 569 10.36 0.77 -14.82
C GLN A 569 10.43 -0.73 -14.52
N ILE A 570 10.00 -1.54 -15.49
CA ILE A 570 10.09 -2.99 -15.50
C ILE A 570 10.82 -3.47 -16.76
N ASP A 571 11.60 -4.54 -16.60
CA ASP A 571 12.12 -5.37 -17.69
C ASP A 571 11.76 -6.82 -17.35
N ALA A 572 11.17 -7.54 -18.30
CA ALA A 572 10.65 -8.90 -18.10
C ALA A 572 11.37 -9.90 -19.01
N HIS A 573 11.74 -11.05 -18.44
CA HIS A 573 12.25 -12.20 -19.18
C HIS A 573 11.07 -13.09 -19.60
N VAL A 574 10.68 -13.03 -20.87
CA VAL A 574 9.51 -13.74 -21.41
C VAL A 574 9.94 -15.03 -22.11
N SER A 575 9.22 -16.13 -21.86
CA SER A 575 9.58 -17.46 -22.37
C SER A 575 9.61 -17.50 -23.90
N GLY A 576 10.75 -17.92 -24.44
CA GLY A 576 11.03 -17.92 -25.89
C GLY A 576 11.20 -16.52 -26.51
N ILE A 577 11.44 -15.48 -25.71
CA ILE A 577 11.82 -14.11 -26.15
C ILE A 577 13.12 -13.68 -25.45
N GLY A 578 13.24 -13.92 -24.14
CA GLY A 578 14.31 -13.40 -23.30
C GLY A 578 13.92 -12.08 -22.60
N TRP A 579 14.92 -11.34 -22.10
CA TRP A 579 14.73 -10.00 -21.54
C TRP A 579 14.24 -9.01 -22.62
N GLN A 580 13.18 -8.28 -22.32
CA GLN A 580 12.60 -7.28 -23.23
C GLN A 580 13.37 -5.94 -23.26
N GLY A 581 14.14 -5.66 -22.21
CA GLY A 581 14.91 -4.43 -22.04
C GLY A 581 14.10 -3.29 -21.40
N TRP A 582 14.79 -2.23 -21.02
CA TRP A 582 14.23 -1.09 -20.27
C TRP A 582 13.55 -0.01 -21.14
N ASP A 583 13.83 -0.02 -22.44
CA ASP A 583 13.52 1.08 -23.37
C ASP A 583 12.25 0.77 -24.20
N THR A 584 11.26 0.13 -23.57
CA THR A 584 9.96 -0.19 -24.22
C THR A 584 9.04 1.04 -24.27
N PRO A 585 8.08 1.11 -25.22
CA PRO A 585 7.12 2.22 -25.31
C PRO A 585 6.24 2.38 -24.06
N SER A 586 6.16 1.33 -23.24
CA SER A 586 5.39 1.24 -22.00
C SER A 586 6.33 0.78 -20.88
N ALA A 587 7.34 1.58 -20.53
CA ALA A 587 8.41 1.16 -19.61
C ALA A 587 7.93 0.70 -18.21
N SER A 588 6.67 0.94 -17.83
CA SER A 588 6.02 0.43 -16.62
C SER A 588 5.12 -0.81 -16.85
N GLU A 589 5.25 -1.48 -18.00
CA GLU A 589 4.53 -2.70 -18.39
C GLU A 589 5.49 -3.70 -19.05
N GLY A 590 5.52 -4.94 -18.57
CA GLY A 590 6.50 -5.96 -18.98
C GLY A 590 5.91 -7.35 -19.05
N GLY A 591 6.07 -8.00 -20.21
CA GLY A 591 5.46 -9.27 -20.57
C GLY A 591 4.83 -9.24 -21.95
N THR A 592 3.87 -10.14 -22.18
CA THR A 592 3.11 -10.26 -23.43
C THR A 592 1.66 -10.74 -23.18
N THR A 593 0.76 -9.81 -22.89
CA THR A 593 -0.70 -10.04 -22.79
C THR A 593 -1.22 -10.95 -23.91
N GLY A 594 -1.79 -12.10 -23.55
CA GLY A 594 -2.57 -12.96 -24.46
C GLY A 594 -1.77 -13.74 -25.50
N GLN A 595 -0.44 -13.74 -25.44
CA GLN A 595 0.40 -14.52 -26.39
C GLN A 595 0.66 -15.96 -25.95
N GLY A 596 0.13 -16.41 -24.80
CA GLY A 596 0.40 -17.74 -24.25
C GLY A 596 1.85 -17.95 -23.80
N ARG A 597 2.59 -16.87 -23.55
CA ARG A 597 3.99 -16.87 -23.10
C ARG A 597 4.06 -16.44 -21.64
N ALA A 598 4.67 -17.26 -20.81
CA ALA A 598 4.94 -16.91 -19.43
C ALA A 598 6.07 -15.89 -19.31
N VAL A 599 5.96 -14.97 -18.36
CA VAL A 599 7.12 -14.32 -17.75
C VAL A 599 7.83 -15.36 -16.87
N GLU A 600 9.16 -15.44 -16.93
CA GLU A 600 9.99 -16.36 -16.15
C GLU A 600 10.81 -15.61 -15.07
N ALA A 601 11.19 -14.35 -15.34
CA ALA A 601 11.83 -13.45 -14.38
C ALA A 601 11.50 -11.97 -14.66
N VAL A 602 11.74 -11.10 -13.68
CA VAL A 602 11.58 -9.64 -13.80
C VAL A 602 12.74 -8.88 -13.13
N ARG A 603 13.00 -7.67 -13.62
CA ARG A 603 13.79 -6.62 -12.96
C ARG A 603 12.92 -5.37 -12.86
N LEU A 604 12.93 -4.68 -11.72
CA LEU A 604 12.21 -3.41 -11.53
C LEU A 604 13.16 -2.37 -10.96
N ARG A 605 13.10 -1.14 -11.46
CA ARG A 605 13.93 -0.02 -10.99
C ARG A 605 13.14 1.28 -10.91
N LEU A 606 13.60 2.21 -10.08
CA LEU A 606 13.12 3.58 -10.05
C LEU A 606 14.04 4.46 -10.91
N THR A 607 13.49 5.55 -11.45
CA THR A 607 14.22 6.54 -12.26
C THR A 607 14.06 7.96 -11.70
N GLY A 608 14.77 8.93 -12.28
CA GLY A 608 14.75 10.33 -11.85
C GLY A 608 15.25 10.53 -10.41
N SER A 609 14.79 11.59 -9.77
CA SER A 609 15.13 11.91 -8.37
C SER A 609 14.43 11.00 -7.36
N LEU A 610 13.30 10.38 -7.70
CA LEU A 610 12.63 9.39 -6.85
C LEU A 610 13.57 8.26 -6.42
N ALA A 611 14.46 7.81 -7.33
CA ALA A 611 15.46 6.77 -7.07
C ALA A 611 16.51 7.16 -6.00
N LYS A 612 16.56 8.42 -5.58
CA LYS A 612 17.39 8.92 -4.46
C LYS A 612 16.67 8.74 -3.12
N ASP A 613 15.35 8.90 -3.11
CA ASP A 613 14.51 8.91 -1.90
C ASP A 613 13.90 7.54 -1.56
N TYR A 614 13.67 6.70 -2.57
CA TYR A 614 13.03 5.38 -2.42
C TYR A 614 13.84 4.26 -3.05
N ASP A 615 13.65 3.05 -2.54
CA ASP A 615 14.04 1.76 -3.08
C ASP A 615 12.76 1.02 -3.56
N VAL A 616 12.86 0.21 -4.63
CA VAL A 616 11.81 -0.75 -4.99
C VAL A 616 12.25 -2.18 -4.67
N TYR A 617 11.51 -2.86 -3.80
CA TYR A 617 11.72 -4.25 -3.38
C TYR A 617 10.66 -5.14 -4.02
N TYR A 618 11.05 -6.30 -4.56
CA TYR A 618 10.11 -7.22 -5.20
C TYR A 618 10.52 -8.67 -5.05
N ARG A 619 9.53 -9.57 -4.99
CA ARG A 619 9.72 -11.01 -5.08
C ARG A 619 8.62 -11.66 -5.91
N VAL A 620 8.88 -12.87 -6.36
CA VAL A 620 8.00 -13.62 -7.27
C VAL A 620 7.74 -15.02 -6.74
N HIS A 621 6.60 -15.59 -7.14
CA HIS A 621 6.27 -17.00 -6.95
C HIS A 621 6.55 -17.73 -8.27
N ALA A 622 7.61 -18.53 -8.34
CA ALA A 622 7.97 -19.28 -9.54
C ALA A 622 7.43 -20.72 -9.44
N SER A 623 6.84 -21.23 -10.52
CA SER A 623 6.28 -22.58 -10.57
C SER A 623 7.38 -23.63 -10.31
N ASN A 624 7.03 -24.68 -9.55
CA ASN A 624 7.96 -25.71 -9.05
C ASN A 624 9.04 -25.23 -8.05
N ILE A 625 9.05 -23.95 -7.64
CA ILE A 625 10.02 -23.38 -6.69
C ILE A 625 9.32 -22.73 -5.48
N GLY A 626 8.24 -21.98 -5.71
CA GLY A 626 7.53 -21.22 -4.69
C GLY A 626 7.97 -19.75 -4.63
N TRP A 627 7.75 -19.10 -3.47
CA TRP A 627 8.19 -17.72 -3.23
C TRP A 627 9.72 -17.63 -3.12
N MET A 628 10.32 -16.83 -4.00
CA MET A 628 11.76 -16.54 -4.00
C MET A 628 12.09 -15.37 -3.05
N ALA A 629 13.38 -15.12 -2.81
CA ALA A 629 13.82 -14.01 -1.95
C ALA A 629 13.52 -12.63 -2.58
N TRP A 630 13.58 -11.58 -1.77
CA TRP A 630 13.34 -10.20 -2.24
C TRP A 630 14.55 -9.67 -3.01
N ALA A 631 14.35 -9.36 -4.29
CA ALA A 631 15.22 -8.51 -5.08
C ALA A 631 14.97 -7.03 -4.75
N LYS A 632 15.91 -6.18 -5.20
CA LYS A 632 15.92 -4.73 -5.01
C LYS A 632 16.48 -4.04 -6.26
N ASP A 633 15.94 -2.87 -6.61
CA ASP A 633 16.51 -1.86 -7.53
C ASP A 633 17.31 -2.43 -8.73
N GLY A 634 16.63 -3.17 -9.61
CA GLY A 634 17.19 -3.73 -10.84
C GLY A 634 17.79 -5.14 -10.70
N GLY A 635 17.91 -5.69 -9.50
CA GLY A 635 18.28 -7.09 -9.27
C GLY A 635 17.25 -8.07 -9.84
N GLU A 636 17.66 -9.28 -10.21
CA GLU A 636 16.76 -10.24 -10.87
C GLU A 636 15.89 -10.99 -9.86
N ALA A 637 14.61 -11.18 -10.23
CA ALA A 637 13.65 -11.98 -9.46
C ALA A 637 12.96 -13.00 -10.38
N GLY A 638 13.08 -14.30 -10.08
CA GLY A 638 12.51 -15.39 -10.89
C GLY A 638 13.57 -16.35 -11.42
N THR A 639 13.36 -16.92 -12.62
CA THR A 639 14.33 -17.82 -13.25
C THR A 639 14.63 -17.48 -14.69
N THR A 640 15.86 -17.77 -15.13
CA THR A 640 16.25 -17.71 -16.55
C THR A 640 16.69 -19.11 -17.02
N GLY A 641 16.15 -19.55 -18.16
CA GLY A 641 16.48 -20.84 -18.78
C GLY A 641 16.03 -22.10 -18.03
N MET A 642 15.37 -21.98 -16.87
CA MET A 642 14.85 -23.11 -16.09
C MET A 642 13.42 -23.55 -16.49
N SER A 643 12.76 -22.81 -17.38
CA SER A 643 11.35 -23.00 -17.78
C SER A 643 10.38 -23.06 -16.58
N CYS A 644 10.63 -22.22 -15.57
CA CYS A 644 9.71 -22.02 -14.45
C CYS A 644 8.99 -20.69 -14.66
N SER A 645 7.73 -20.74 -15.06
CA SER A 645 6.86 -19.57 -15.15
C SER A 645 6.69 -18.90 -13.79
N LEU A 646 6.61 -17.57 -13.78
CA LEU A 646 6.05 -16.86 -12.65
C LEU A 646 4.54 -17.12 -12.58
N GLU A 647 4.00 -17.27 -11.38
CA GLU A 647 2.55 -17.34 -11.13
C GLU A 647 2.05 -16.06 -10.45
N ALA A 648 2.88 -15.44 -9.60
CA ALA A 648 2.58 -14.23 -8.83
C ALA A 648 3.80 -13.36 -8.53
N VAL A 649 3.53 -12.11 -8.12
CA VAL A 649 4.50 -11.09 -7.72
C VAL A 649 4.01 -10.31 -6.49
N GLN A 650 4.95 -9.87 -5.65
CA GLN A 650 4.76 -8.86 -4.61
C GLN A 650 5.82 -7.77 -4.77
N ILE A 651 5.41 -6.51 -4.71
CA ILE A 651 6.28 -5.34 -4.94
C ILE A 651 6.00 -4.31 -3.84
N LYS A 652 7.04 -3.71 -3.26
CA LYS A 652 6.94 -2.68 -2.22
C LYS A 652 7.83 -1.49 -2.57
N LEU A 653 7.27 -0.29 -2.52
CA LEU A 653 8.03 0.95 -2.56
C LEU A 653 8.39 1.37 -1.13
N ILE A 654 9.67 1.55 -0.84
CA ILE A 654 10.16 1.77 0.52
C ILE A 654 11.10 2.97 0.55
N LYS A 655 10.88 3.93 1.44
CA LYS A 655 11.75 5.10 1.57
C LYS A 655 13.14 4.66 2.06
N LYS A 656 14.22 5.13 1.44
CA LYS A 656 15.58 4.73 1.81
C LYS A 656 15.84 5.01 3.30
N GLY A 657 16.39 4.03 4.00
CA GLY A 657 16.63 4.09 5.45
C GLY A 657 15.44 3.68 6.34
N ALA A 658 14.27 3.38 5.77
CA ALA A 658 13.19 2.69 6.48
C ALA A 658 13.46 1.17 6.56
N SER A 659 12.70 0.47 7.41
CA SER A 659 12.72 -1.00 7.48
C SER A 659 12.20 -1.62 6.18
N HIS A 660 12.92 -2.60 5.66
CA HIS A 660 12.63 -3.29 4.41
C HIS A 660 12.54 -4.82 4.61
N PRO A 661 11.97 -5.58 3.65
CA PRO A 661 12.02 -7.03 3.68
C PRO A 661 13.44 -7.57 3.74
N ASP A 662 13.62 -8.76 4.30
CA ASP A 662 14.88 -9.49 4.21
C ASP A 662 15.15 -9.89 2.75
N THR A 663 16.36 -9.62 2.29
CA THR A 663 16.87 -9.96 0.95
C THR A 663 17.87 -11.11 1.01
N SER A 664 17.93 -11.86 2.12
CA SER A 664 18.74 -13.07 2.22
C SER A 664 18.16 -14.23 1.37
N GLY A 665 19.04 -15.11 0.90
CA GLY A 665 18.69 -16.18 -0.04
C GLY A 665 18.74 -15.73 -1.51
N TYR A 666 18.11 -16.51 -2.40
CA TYR A 666 18.18 -16.33 -3.85
C TYR A 666 16.87 -15.72 -4.38
N SER A 667 16.94 -14.50 -4.92
CA SER A 667 15.82 -13.88 -5.64
C SER A 667 15.71 -14.39 -7.07
N HIS A 668 16.85 -14.75 -7.67
CA HIS A 668 16.98 -15.29 -9.02
C HIS A 668 17.74 -16.63 -9.03
N LEU A 669 17.39 -17.49 -9.98
CA LEU A 669 18.07 -18.75 -10.27
C LEU A 669 18.23 -18.96 -11.79
N GLU A 670 19.41 -19.41 -12.21
CA GLU A 670 19.70 -19.84 -13.58
C GLU A 670 20.35 -21.23 -13.60
N ILE A 671 20.29 -21.95 -14.73
CA ILE A 671 20.99 -23.24 -14.85
C ILE A 671 22.51 -22.99 -14.81
N PRO A 672 23.26 -23.58 -13.85
CA PRO A 672 24.68 -23.33 -13.73
C PRO A 672 25.47 -23.78 -14.95
N THR A 673 26.57 -23.07 -15.26
CA THR A 673 27.52 -23.54 -16.26
C THR A 673 28.38 -24.66 -15.67
N LEU A 674 28.63 -25.70 -16.47
CA LEU A 674 29.41 -26.88 -16.11
C LEU A 674 30.45 -27.14 -17.19
N THR A 675 31.70 -27.35 -16.78
CA THR A 675 32.78 -27.86 -17.63
C THR A 675 33.42 -29.09 -16.99
N TYR A 676 33.90 -30.04 -17.80
CA TYR A 676 34.61 -31.23 -17.32
C TYR A 676 35.62 -31.76 -18.33
N SER A 677 36.60 -32.51 -17.84
CA SER A 677 37.59 -33.21 -18.67
C SER A 677 37.93 -34.59 -18.11
N SER A 678 38.45 -35.44 -18.98
CA SER A 678 38.94 -36.78 -18.66
C SER A 678 40.43 -36.88 -18.99
N GLN A 679 41.15 -37.69 -18.20
CA GLN A 679 42.53 -38.06 -18.48
C GLN A 679 42.56 -39.33 -19.34
N VAL A 680 43.31 -39.30 -20.44
CA VAL A 680 43.42 -40.38 -21.44
C VAL A 680 44.90 -40.58 -21.76
N LYS A 681 45.43 -41.79 -21.56
CA LYS A 681 46.88 -42.11 -21.74
C LYS A 681 47.79 -41.12 -20.99
N GLY A 682 47.52 -40.90 -19.70
CA GLY A 682 48.28 -39.99 -18.85
C GLY A 682 48.03 -38.49 -19.09
N ALA A 683 47.56 -38.08 -20.27
CA ALA A 683 47.31 -36.68 -20.62
C ALA A 683 45.86 -36.26 -20.32
N TRP A 684 45.67 -35.05 -19.81
CA TRP A 684 44.33 -34.44 -19.71
C TRP A 684 43.87 -33.92 -21.06
N GLN A 685 42.63 -34.21 -21.43
CA GLN A 685 41.98 -33.58 -22.57
C GLN A 685 41.53 -32.15 -22.24
N ASN A 686 41.24 -31.35 -23.28
CA ASN A 686 40.56 -30.07 -23.13
C ASN A 686 39.22 -30.26 -22.39
N SER A 687 38.86 -29.27 -21.57
CA SER A 687 37.55 -29.25 -20.93
C SER A 687 36.44 -29.06 -21.95
N VAL A 688 35.37 -29.83 -21.81
CA VAL A 688 34.16 -29.77 -22.63
C VAL A 688 32.98 -29.24 -21.80
N SER A 689 31.93 -28.80 -22.48
CA SER A 689 30.73 -28.19 -21.91
C SER A 689 29.70 -29.23 -21.46
N ALA A 690 28.69 -28.78 -20.71
CA ALA A 690 27.55 -29.59 -20.27
C ALA A 690 26.93 -30.42 -21.41
N GLY A 691 27.08 -31.75 -21.35
CA GLY A 691 26.50 -32.70 -22.29
C GLY A 691 27.39 -33.10 -23.47
N GLU A 692 28.57 -32.51 -23.63
CA GLU A 692 29.56 -32.91 -24.62
C GLU A 692 30.32 -34.19 -24.17
N MET A 693 30.98 -34.89 -25.10
CA MET A 693 31.71 -36.12 -24.78
C MET A 693 33.15 -35.80 -24.36
N SER A 694 33.58 -36.32 -23.20
CA SER A 694 34.99 -36.30 -22.79
C SER A 694 35.51 -37.73 -22.61
N GLY A 695 36.67 -38.04 -23.20
CA GLY A 695 37.27 -39.37 -23.28
C GLY A 695 37.48 -39.83 -24.73
N THR A 696 37.25 -41.12 -24.99
CA THR A 696 37.21 -41.75 -26.31
C THR A 696 36.02 -42.72 -26.40
N THR A 697 35.64 -43.17 -27.59
CA THR A 697 34.59 -44.19 -27.75
C THR A 697 35.01 -45.22 -28.81
N GLY A 698 34.96 -46.50 -28.48
CA GLY A 698 35.25 -47.60 -29.43
C GLY A 698 36.74 -47.76 -29.80
N GLN A 699 37.66 -47.12 -29.08
CA GLN A 699 39.10 -47.17 -29.35
C GLN A 699 39.88 -48.15 -28.44
N GLY A 700 39.19 -48.83 -27.52
CA GLY A 700 39.81 -49.67 -26.47
C GLY A 700 40.47 -48.89 -25.33
N ILE A 701 40.59 -47.55 -25.44
CA ILE A 701 41.38 -46.73 -24.51
C ILE A 701 40.54 -46.32 -23.28
N PRO A 702 40.99 -46.62 -22.04
CA PRO A 702 40.34 -46.16 -20.82
C PRO A 702 40.58 -44.68 -20.53
N ILE A 703 39.68 -44.07 -19.75
CA ILE A 703 40.04 -42.90 -18.95
C ILE A 703 40.75 -43.36 -17.67
N THR A 704 41.72 -42.57 -17.22
CA THR A 704 42.49 -42.78 -15.98
C THR A 704 42.20 -41.72 -14.92
N GLY A 705 41.38 -40.72 -15.24
CA GLY A 705 41.02 -39.63 -14.34
C GLY A 705 39.89 -38.76 -14.89
N PHE A 706 39.31 -37.94 -14.00
CA PHE A 706 38.18 -37.06 -14.26
C PHE A 706 38.29 -35.77 -13.44
N SER A 707 37.83 -34.65 -13.99
CA SER A 707 37.62 -33.39 -13.28
C SER A 707 36.37 -32.72 -13.79
N ALA A 708 35.60 -32.09 -12.90
CA ALA A 708 34.41 -31.31 -13.25
C ALA A 708 34.29 -30.06 -12.39
N LYS A 709 33.90 -28.94 -12.98
CA LYS A 709 33.71 -27.65 -12.32
C LYS A 709 32.40 -27.00 -12.72
N THR A 710 31.65 -26.55 -11.72
CA THR A 710 30.45 -25.73 -11.87
C THR A 710 30.73 -24.28 -11.51
N CYS A 711 30.22 -23.34 -12.31
CA CYS A 711 30.15 -21.92 -11.98
C CYS A 711 28.68 -21.53 -11.86
N SER A 712 28.29 -20.94 -10.72
CA SER A 712 26.92 -20.57 -10.38
C SER A 712 26.90 -19.35 -9.45
N SER A 713 25.79 -18.63 -9.44
CA SER A 713 25.40 -17.69 -8.39
C SER A 713 24.95 -18.39 -7.09
N VAL A 714 24.59 -19.67 -7.16
CA VAL A 714 24.11 -20.47 -6.03
C VAL A 714 25.27 -21.13 -5.30
N ALA A 715 25.27 -21.06 -3.96
CA ALA A 715 26.33 -21.64 -3.14
C ALA A 715 26.37 -23.17 -3.26
N GLY A 716 27.57 -23.71 -3.51
CA GLY A 716 27.77 -25.14 -3.66
C GLY A 716 28.80 -25.52 -4.71
N GLY A 717 28.73 -26.76 -5.17
CA GLY A 717 29.59 -27.28 -6.23
C GLY A 717 29.38 -28.75 -6.54
N ILE A 718 30.04 -29.22 -7.60
CA ILE A 718 30.01 -30.60 -8.07
C ILE A 718 31.08 -31.48 -7.39
N ASN A 719 30.71 -32.68 -6.94
CA ASN A 719 31.55 -33.67 -6.29
C ASN A 719 31.61 -34.95 -7.13
N TYR A 720 32.72 -35.68 -7.11
CA TYR A 720 32.87 -36.92 -7.87
C TYR A 720 33.81 -37.95 -7.21
N GLN A 721 33.51 -39.22 -7.45
CA GLN A 721 34.32 -40.38 -7.03
C GLN A 721 34.50 -41.32 -8.22
N LEU A 722 35.67 -41.92 -8.34
CA LEU A 722 35.99 -42.94 -9.34
C LEU A 722 36.09 -44.32 -8.67
N HIS A 723 35.64 -45.36 -9.36
CA HIS A 723 36.03 -46.74 -9.09
C HIS A 723 37.20 -47.07 -10.01
N LEU A 724 38.39 -47.25 -9.45
CA LEU A 724 39.59 -47.58 -10.22
C LEU A 724 39.85 -49.09 -10.16
N SER A 725 40.20 -49.69 -11.29
CA SER A 725 40.55 -51.10 -11.36
C SER A 725 41.71 -51.43 -10.41
N ASN A 726 41.62 -52.57 -9.73
CA ASN A 726 42.53 -53.03 -8.67
C ASN A 726 42.63 -52.14 -7.41
N VAL A 727 41.79 -51.10 -7.26
CA VAL A 727 41.80 -50.19 -6.08
C VAL A 727 40.41 -50.02 -5.45
N GLY A 728 39.36 -49.96 -6.26
CA GLY A 728 38.00 -49.69 -5.81
C GLY A 728 37.67 -48.19 -5.78
N TRP A 729 36.72 -47.80 -4.91
CA TRP A 729 36.24 -46.42 -4.80
C TRP A 729 37.26 -45.47 -4.15
N THR A 730 37.62 -44.40 -4.86
CA THR A 730 38.39 -43.27 -4.33
C THR A 730 37.61 -42.48 -3.28
N SER A 731 38.30 -41.80 -2.36
CA SER A 731 37.70 -40.83 -1.43
C SER A 731 36.87 -39.74 -2.15
N GLY A 732 37.37 -39.25 -3.29
CA GLY A 732 36.69 -38.30 -4.17
C GLY A 732 37.34 -36.91 -4.23
N LYS A 733 36.81 -36.07 -5.12
CA LYS A 733 37.23 -34.68 -5.34
C LYS A 733 36.03 -33.78 -5.68
N SER A 734 36.26 -32.48 -5.73
CA SER A 734 35.22 -31.47 -5.92
C SER A 734 35.66 -30.29 -6.80
N ASN A 735 34.69 -29.76 -7.54
CA ASN A 735 34.66 -28.48 -8.23
C ASN A 735 35.96 -28.00 -8.95
N GLY A 736 36.59 -28.90 -9.71
CA GLY A 736 37.75 -28.63 -10.54
C GLY A 736 39.01 -29.39 -10.14
N ASP A 737 39.06 -29.93 -8.91
CA ASP A 737 40.17 -30.76 -8.45
C ASP A 737 40.32 -32.01 -9.33
N GLN A 738 41.49 -32.15 -9.96
CA GLN A 738 41.82 -33.33 -10.75
C GLN A 738 41.87 -34.59 -9.87
N LEU A 739 41.13 -35.63 -10.27
CA LEU A 739 41.13 -36.95 -9.66
C LEU A 739 41.59 -37.98 -10.69
N SER A 740 42.74 -38.59 -10.47
CA SER A 740 43.34 -39.58 -11.37
C SER A 740 43.93 -40.76 -10.60
N SER A 741 44.15 -41.86 -11.33
CA SER A 741 44.91 -43.01 -10.88
C SER A 741 46.37 -42.65 -10.58
N ALA A 742 46.92 -43.17 -9.48
CA ALA A 742 48.34 -43.00 -9.12
C ALA A 742 49.30 -43.74 -10.09
N THR A 743 48.79 -44.71 -10.86
CA THR A 743 49.51 -45.43 -11.93
C THR A 743 48.61 -45.56 -13.15
N GLU A 744 49.16 -45.39 -14.36
CA GLU A 744 48.38 -45.46 -15.61
C GLU A 744 47.73 -46.83 -15.88
N SER A 745 48.12 -47.86 -15.12
CA SER A 745 47.52 -49.20 -15.13
C SER A 745 46.08 -49.25 -14.62
N ASN A 746 45.66 -48.30 -13.78
CA ASN A 746 44.42 -48.42 -13.01
C ASN A 746 43.31 -47.59 -13.66
N SER A 747 42.75 -48.14 -14.73
CA SER A 747 41.60 -47.60 -15.46
C SER A 747 40.38 -47.30 -14.57
N VAL A 748 39.57 -46.31 -14.95
CA VAL A 748 38.25 -46.09 -14.34
C VAL A 748 37.29 -47.18 -14.83
N GLU A 749 36.63 -47.88 -13.91
CA GLU A 749 35.56 -48.85 -14.19
C GLU A 749 34.16 -48.21 -14.01
N ALA A 750 34.02 -47.30 -13.04
CA ALA A 750 32.77 -46.58 -12.76
C ALA A 750 33.02 -45.19 -12.16
N ILE A 751 31.97 -44.36 -12.19
CA ILE A 751 31.95 -43.00 -11.64
C ILE A 751 30.67 -42.77 -10.81
N LYS A 752 30.79 -41.91 -9.80
CA LYS A 752 29.68 -41.22 -9.13
C LYS A 752 29.91 -39.71 -9.25
N VAL A 753 28.84 -38.95 -9.47
CA VAL A 753 28.88 -37.48 -9.51
C VAL A 753 27.66 -36.94 -8.75
N SER A 754 27.85 -35.97 -7.86
CA SER A 754 26.75 -35.34 -7.10
C SER A 754 26.95 -33.83 -7.00
N LEU A 755 25.90 -33.13 -6.59
CA LEU A 755 25.98 -31.71 -6.20
C LEU A 755 26.08 -31.60 -4.67
N SER A 756 26.49 -30.42 -4.20
CA SER A 756 26.63 -30.07 -2.79
C SER A 756 26.28 -28.60 -2.56
N GLY A 757 25.99 -28.23 -1.32
CA GLY A 757 25.41 -26.92 -0.98
C GLY A 757 23.99 -26.75 -1.53
N ASP A 758 23.51 -25.52 -1.54
CA ASP A 758 22.17 -25.14 -2.05
C ASP A 758 21.99 -25.53 -3.53
N LEU A 759 23.09 -25.63 -4.28
CA LEU A 759 23.13 -26.13 -5.65
C LEU A 759 22.47 -27.53 -5.78
N ALA A 760 22.56 -28.37 -4.75
CA ALA A 760 21.91 -29.68 -4.72
C ALA A 760 20.39 -29.61 -4.45
N THR A 761 19.89 -28.51 -3.90
CA THR A 761 18.46 -28.25 -3.66
C THR A 761 17.74 -27.88 -4.95
N TYR A 762 18.33 -26.98 -5.74
CA TYR A 762 17.69 -26.42 -6.95
C TYR A 762 17.99 -27.17 -8.25
N PHE A 763 19.03 -28.02 -8.27
CA PHE A 763 19.46 -28.73 -9.49
C PHE A 763 19.68 -30.23 -9.26
N ASP A 764 19.67 -30.98 -10.37
CA ASP A 764 20.13 -32.37 -10.46
C ASP A 764 21.33 -32.46 -11.41
N VAL A 765 22.32 -33.29 -11.07
CA VAL A 765 23.42 -33.63 -11.98
C VAL A 765 23.18 -34.99 -12.60
N TRP A 766 22.97 -35.01 -13.91
CA TRP A 766 22.78 -36.21 -14.72
C TRP A 766 24.09 -36.59 -15.43
N TYR A 767 24.45 -37.86 -15.45
CA TYR A 767 25.64 -38.35 -16.12
C TYR A 767 25.47 -39.77 -16.64
N ARG A 768 26.29 -40.11 -17.63
CA ARG A 768 26.44 -41.47 -18.15
C ARG A 768 27.87 -41.71 -18.63
N VAL A 769 28.20 -42.99 -18.85
CA VAL A 769 29.52 -43.42 -19.33
C VAL A 769 29.42 -44.32 -20.54
N HIS A 770 30.47 -44.29 -21.37
CA HIS A 770 30.71 -45.26 -22.44
C HIS A 770 31.67 -46.32 -21.90
N VAL A 771 31.24 -47.58 -21.86
CA VAL A 771 32.05 -48.72 -21.37
C VAL A 771 32.59 -49.53 -22.56
N ASP A 772 33.84 -49.98 -22.45
CA ASP A 772 34.50 -50.71 -23.54
C ASP A 772 33.79 -52.02 -23.90
N ASN A 773 33.69 -52.30 -25.20
CA ASN A 773 32.93 -53.41 -25.79
C ASN A 773 31.44 -53.51 -25.38
N VAL A 774 30.88 -52.43 -24.81
CA VAL A 774 29.48 -52.35 -24.35
C VAL A 774 28.74 -51.16 -24.97
N GLY A 775 29.36 -49.97 -25.01
CA GLY A 775 28.76 -48.75 -25.51
C GLY A 775 28.31 -47.78 -24.41
N TRP A 776 27.42 -46.84 -24.75
CA TRP A 776 26.82 -45.91 -23.79
C TRP A 776 25.80 -46.60 -22.88
N LEU A 777 26.03 -46.52 -21.58
CA LEU A 777 25.06 -46.90 -20.55
C LEU A 777 24.00 -45.81 -20.34
N GLY A 778 22.95 -46.13 -19.58
CA GLY A 778 21.88 -45.19 -19.22
C GLY A 778 22.34 -43.96 -18.43
N TRP A 779 21.54 -42.91 -18.48
CA TRP A 779 21.70 -41.72 -17.63
C TRP A 779 21.33 -42.03 -16.18
N THR A 780 22.18 -41.60 -15.25
CA THR A 780 21.95 -41.67 -13.81
C THR A 780 22.19 -40.30 -13.17
N ARG A 781 21.85 -40.12 -11.89
CA ARG A 781 22.03 -38.84 -11.18
C ARG A 781 22.50 -38.96 -9.74
N ASN A 782 23.01 -37.84 -9.23
CA ASN A 782 23.17 -37.53 -7.80
C ASN A 782 23.83 -38.65 -6.97
N GLY A 783 25.03 -39.09 -7.34
CA GLY A 783 25.84 -40.05 -6.58
C GLY A 783 25.54 -41.53 -6.87
N THR A 784 24.57 -41.82 -7.74
CA THR A 784 24.26 -43.19 -8.20
C THR A 784 25.37 -43.71 -9.14
N VAL A 785 25.68 -45.01 -9.12
CA VAL A 785 26.80 -45.55 -9.92
C VAL A 785 26.49 -45.51 -11.42
N ALA A 786 27.47 -45.09 -12.22
CA ALA A 786 27.51 -45.30 -13.67
C ALA A 786 28.80 -46.06 -14.08
N GLY A 787 28.69 -47.12 -14.88
CA GLY A 787 29.85 -47.93 -15.32
C GLY A 787 29.76 -49.41 -14.93
N SER A 788 30.85 -49.98 -14.40
CA SER A 788 30.90 -51.34 -13.86
C SER A 788 31.71 -51.39 -12.55
N THR A 789 31.43 -52.36 -11.69
CA THR A 789 32.24 -52.64 -10.50
C THR A 789 32.52 -54.14 -10.43
N GLY A 790 33.78 -54.55 -10.65
CA GLY A 790 34.20 -55.95 -10.51
C GLY A 790 34.18 -56.81 -11.78
N TYR A 791 33.90 -56.23 -12.96
CA TYR A 791 33.97 -56.95 -14.24
C TYR A 791 35.24 -56.68 -15.07
N GLY A 792 36.13 -55.79 -14.63
CA GLY A 792 37.37 -55.48 -15.35
C GLY A 792 37.16 -54.79 -16.70
N THR A 793 35.98 -54.19 -16.94
CA THR A 793 35.73 -53.34 -18.12
C THR A 793 35.72 -51.87 -17.73
N HIS A 794 36.35 -51.07 -18.58
CA HIS A 794 36.68 -49.67 -18.32
C HIS A 794 35.75 -48.68 -19.02
N VAL A 795 35.58 -47.54 -18.36
CA VAL A 795 35.01 -46.33 -18.94
C VAL A 795 36.00 -45.75 -19.95
N GLN A 796 35.52 -45.49 -21.16
CA GLN A 796 36.25 -44.82 -22.23
C GLN A 796 35.87 -43.33 -22.31
N ALA A 797 34.63 -42.96 -21.99
CA ALA A 797 34.15 -41.58 -21.99
C ALA A 797 33.01 -41.32 -21.00
N VAL A 798 32.80 -40.04 -20.67
CA VAL A 798 31.75 -39.53 -19.80
C VAL A 798 30.95 -38.42 -20.51
N GLN A 799 29.66 -38.33 -20.23
CA GLN A 799 28.84 -37.13 -20.46
C GLN A 799 28.18 -36.72 -19.14
N VAL A 800 28.13 -35.42 -18.84
CA VAL A 800 27.52 -34.84 -17.63
C VAL A 800 26.68 -33.61 -18.00
N ARG A 801 25.48 -33.48 -17.44
CA ARG A 801 24.55 -32.36 -17.65
C ARG A 801 23.97 -31.91 -16.32
N LEU A 802 23.62 -30.64 -16.22
CA LEU A 802 22.78 -30.11 -15.15
C LEU A 802 21.36 -29.86 -15.67
N THR A 803 20.38 -30.06 -14.79
CA THR A 803 18.98 -29.69 -15.03
C THR A 803 18.40 -29.07 -13.76
N ARG A 804 17.30 -28.32 -13.85
CA ARG A 804 16.52 -27.96 -12.65
C ARG A 804 16.11 -29.22 -11.88
N LYS A 805 15.82 -29.06 -10.58
CA LYS A 805 15.40 -30.17 -9.72
C LYS A 805 14.18 -30.88 -10.29
N GLY A 806 14.22 -32.22 -10.28
CA GLY A 806 13.08 -33.04 -10.71
C GLY A 806 12.73 -32.95 -12.20
N ALA A 807 13.62 -32.38 -13.04
CA ALA A 807 13.44 -32.42 -14.48
C ALA A 807 13.60 -33.86 -15.03
N ASN A 808 13.03 -34.09 -16.21
CA ASN A 808 13.20 -35.34 -16.95
C ASN A 808 14.69 -35.60 -17.28
N ALA A 809 15.07 -36.87 -17.34
CA ALA A 809 16.42 -37.27 -17.68
C ALA A 809 16.81 -36.85 -19.11
N PRO A 810 18.09 -36.55 -19.41
CA PRO A 810 18.55 -36.19 -20.76
C PRO A 810 18.47 -37.31 -21.83
N GLY A 811 17.89 -38.46 -21.49
CA GLY A 811 17.76 -39.65 -22.32
C GLY A 811 17.38 -40.86 -21.47
N SER A 812 17.46 -42.07 -22.03
CA SER A 812 17.16 -43.32 -21.31
C SER A 812 17.99 -43.44 -20.02
N THR A 813 17.32 -43.75 -18.91
CA THR A 813 17.91 -44.04 -17.59
C THR A 813 18.08 -45.54 -17.33
N VAL A 814 17.73 -46.38 -18.31
CA VAL A 814 17.79 -47.84 -18.20
C VAL A 814 19.25 -48.30 -18.22
N SER A 815 19.60 -49.25 -17.34
CA SER A 815 20.95 -49.83 -17.22
C SER A 815 22.10 -48.81 -17.19
N PRO A 816 22.18 -47.91 -16.18
CA PRO A 816 23.29 -46.98 -16.02
C PRO A 816 24.58 -47.65 -15.51
N CYS A 817 24.44 -48.80 -14.86
CA CYS A 817 25.52 -49.64 -14.37
C CYS A 817 25.35 -51.07 -14.92
N LEU A 818 26.46 -51.72 -15.25
CA LEU A 818 26.49 -53.14 -15.61
C LEU A 818 26.15 -53.99 -14.40
N LEU A 819 25.14 -54.84 -14.58
CA LEU A 819 24.64 -55.78 -13.59
C LEU A 819 25.29 -57.14 -13.80
N GLY A 820 25.16 -57.73 -15.00
CA GLY A 820 25.75 -59.02 -15.34
C GLY A 820 27.06 -58.92 -16.16
N GLN A 821 27.72 -60.07 -16.34
CA GLN A 821 28.91 -60.21 -17.20
C GLN A 821 28.70 -59.57 -18.60
N PRO A 822 29.62 -58.73 -19.09
CA PRO A 822 29.59 -58.25 -20.47
C PRO A 822 29.84 -59.36 -21.50
N SER A 823 29.20 -59.27 -22.66
CA SER A 823 29.26 -60.29 -23.74
C SER A 823 30.66 -60.49 -24.32
N ALA A 824 31.53 -59.47 -24.24
CA ALA A 824 32.94 -59.56 -24.62
C ALA A 824 33.68 -60.71 -23.90
N PHE A 825 33.41 -60.87 -22.59
CA PHE A 825 34.04 -61.88 -21.73
C PHE A 825 33.40 -63.28 -21.85
N ALA A 826 32.42 -63.47 -22.73
CA ALA A 826 31.81 -64.79 -22.93
C ALA A 826 32.84 -65.77 -23.54
N ASN A 827 32.98 -66.96 -22.96
CA ASN A 827 33.79 -68.05 -23.54
C ASN A 827 33.12 -68.64 -24.80
N PRO A 828 33.77 -69.59 -25.52
CA PRO A 828 33.21 -70.16 -26.74
C PRO A 828 31.85 -70.85 -26.55
N MET A 829 31.61 -71.50 -25.41
CA MET A 829 30.33 -72.17 -25.13
C MET A 829 29.21 -71.18 -24.82
N GLN A 830 29.48 -70.16 -24.00
CA GLN A 830 28.56 -69.04 -23.74
C GLN A 830 28.19 -68.33 -25.05
N LYS A 831 29.15 -68.11 -25.95
CA LYS A 831 28.90 -67.55 -27.29
C LYS A 831 28.03 -68.47 -28.15
N LYS A 832 28.33 -69.78 -28.20
CA LYS A 832 27.50 -70.78 -28.90
C LYS A 832 26.05 -70.77 -28.41
N ILE A 833 25.82 -70.69 -27.10
CA ILE A 833 24.48 -70.62 -26.50
C ILE A 833 23.73 -69.35 -26.92
N VAL A 834 24.37 -68.18 -26.91
CA VAL A 834 23.77 -66.91 -27.36
C VAL A 834 23.47 -66.93 -28.87
N ASP A 835 24.36 -67.49 -29.69
CA ASP A 835 24.14 -67.58 -31.13
C ASP A 835 23.07 -68.62 -31.49
N LEU A 836 22.91 -69.70 -30.72
CA LEU A 836 21.79 -70.62 -30.85
C LEU A 836 20.47 -69.96 -30.44
N ALA A 837 20.43 -69.15 -29.37
CA ALA A 837 19.24 -68.39 -28.99
C ALA A 837 18.75 -67.40 -30.06
N ARG A 838 19.63 -66.98 -30.98
CA ARG A 838 19.27 -66.17 -32.16
C ARG A 838 18.78 -66.99 -33.36
N GLN A 839 19.00 -68.31 -33.35
CA GLN A 839 18.69 -69.23 -34.45
C GLN A 839 17.48 -70.13 -34.16
N VAL A 840 17.26 -70.49 -32.89
CA VAL A 840 16.12 -71.31 -32.47
C VAL A 840 14.84 -70.47 -32.55
N PRO A 841 13.86 -70.84 -33.42
CA PRO A 841 12.62 -70.10 -33.56
C PRO A 841 11.73 -70.26 -32.31
N SER A 842 10.72 -69.41 -32.20
CA SER A 842 9.67 -69.56 -31.19
C SER A 842 8.92 -70.89 -31.38
N PRO A 843 8.88 -71.78 -30.37
CA PRO A 843 7.99 -72.95 -30.38
C PRO A 843 6.50 -72.58 -30.19
N GLY A 844 6.20 -71.34 -29.78
CA GLY A 844 4.85 -70.84 -29.55
C GLY A 844 4.70 -70.06 -28.23
N PRO A 845 3.52 -69.44 -28.00
CA PRO A 845 3.23 -68.69 -26.79
C PRO A 845 3.13 -69.62 -25.56
N GLY A 846 3.68 -69.17 -24.42
CA GLY A 846 3.72 -69.96 -23.18
C GLY A 846 4.84 -71.01 -23.12
N LEU A 847 5.52 -71.29 -24.24
CA LEU A 847 6.59 -72.29 -24.34
C LEU A 847 7.99 -71.65 -24.14
N CYS A 848 8.16 -70.90 -23.05
CA CYS A 848 9.40 -70.20 -22.73
C CYS A 848 10.52 -71.16 -22.28
N SER A 849 10.19 -72.15 -21.46
CA SER A 849 11.13 -73.16 -20.95
C SER A 849 11.58 -74.16 -22.02
N GLU A 850 10.66 -74.57 -22.90
CA GLU A 850 10.96 -75.45 -24.05
C GLU A 850 11.90 -74.79 -25.06
N TRP A 851 11.77 -73.47 -25.28
CA TRP A 851 12.71 -72.71 -26.11
C TRP A 851 14.13 -72.69 -25.51
N ILE A 852 14.26 -72.52 -24.19
CA ILE A 852 15.54 -72.65 -23.49
C ILE A 852 16.10 -74.08 -23.62
N ALA A 853 15.24 -75.11 -23.54
CA ALA A 853 15.63 -76.50 -23.67
C ALA A 853 16.20 -76.82 -25.06
N ASP A 854 15.55 -76.40 -26.15
CA ASP A 854 16.01 -76.63 -27.52
C ASP A 854 17.33 -75.89 -27.84
N ILE A 855 17.56 -74.68 -27.28
CA ILE A 855 18.87 -74.00 -27.35
C ILE A 855 19.97 -74.86 -26.76
N TYR A 856 19.72 -75.43 -25.57
CA TYR A 856 20.71 -76.20 -24.83
C TYR A 856 20.94 -77.60 -25.41
N GLU A 857 19.89 -78.27 -25.90
CA GLU A 857 20.01 -79.54 -26.62
C GLU A 857 20.86 -79.38 -27.90
N ARG A 858 20.60 -78.34 -28.72
CA ARG A 858 21.43 -78.01 -29.89
C ARG A 858 22.86 -77.58 -29.51
N ALA A 859 23.06 -77.08 -28.30
CA ALA A 859 24.40 -76.81 -27.79
C ALA A 859 25.16 -78.10 -27.40
N GLY A 860 24.48 -79.23 -27.25
CA GLY A 860 25.05 -80.53 -26.88
C GLY A 860 24.83 -80.93 -25.42
N PHE A 861 23.93 -80.23 -24.71
CA PHE A 861 23.52 -80.60 -23.36
C PHE A 861 22.34 -81.58 -23.40
N ARG A 862 22.05 -82.22 -22.27
CA ARG A 862 20.86 -83.04 -22.12
C ARG A 862 19.61 -82.14 -22.16
N ASN A 863 18.60 -82.48 -22.95
CA ASN A 863 17.28 -81.87 -22.78
C ASN A 863 16.65 -82.31 -21.45
N VAL A 864 16.28 -81.35 -20.60
CA VAL A 864 15.69 -81.60 -19.29
C VAL A 864 14.15 -81.51 -19.25
N HIS A 865 13.49 -80.96 -20.28
CA HIS A 865 12.03 -80.73 -20.38
C HIS A 865 11.33 -80.35 -19.05
N THR A 866 11.52 -79.11 -18.63
CA THR A 866 11.03 -78.53 -17.35
C THR A 866 10.19 -77.27 -17.59
N ASP A 867 9.50 -76.78 -16.56
CA ASP A 867 8.84 -75.45 -16.57
C ASP A 867 9.70 -74.35 -15.89
N ALA A 868 9.22 -73.11 -15.88
CA ALA A 868 9.98 -71.99 -15.29
C ALA A 868 9.96 -71.96 -13.74
N CYS A 869 9.04 -72.67 -13.08
CA CYS A 869 9.12 -72.96 -11.65
C CYS A 869 10.29 -73.90 -11.37
N ASP A 870 10.41 -75.00 -12.13
CA ASP A 870 11.51 -75.96 -12.00
C ASP A 870 12.87 -75.27 -12.19
N TYR A 871 13.03 -74.47 -13.26
CA TYR A 871 14.25 -73.66 -13.44
C TYR A 871 14.55 -72.79 -12.22
N TYR A 872 13.55 -72.12 -11.66
CA TYR A 872 13.71 -71.22 -10.53
C TYR A 872 14.09 -71.91 -9.21
N TRP A 873 13.67 -73.16 -8.99
CA TRP A 873 13.98 -73.90 -7.77
C TRP A 873 15.23 -74.78 -7.92
N ASP A 874 15.36 -75.51 -9.03
CA ASP A 874 16.35 -76.58 -9.20
C ASP A 874 17.65 -76.14 -9.88
N TYR A 875 17.62 -75.06 -10.68
CA TYR A 875 18.79 -74.60 -11.45
C TYR A 875 19.23 -73.17 -11.12
N CYS A 876 18.31 -72.24 -10.87
CA CYS A 876 18.63 -70.85 -10.55
C CYS A 876 18.95 -70.68 -9.05
N LYS A 877 20.24 -70.66 -8.68
CA LYS A 877 20.73 -70.59 -7.29
C LYS A 877 21.19 -69.20 -6.84
N TYR A 878 21.35 -68.24 -7.76
CA TYR A 878 22.00 -66.96 -7.51
C TYR A 878 21.02 -65.78 -7.53
N THR A 879 21.28 -64.77 -6.68
CA THR A 879 20.58 -63.46 -6.72
C THR A 879 21.51 -62.26 -6.51
N ASP A 880 22.83 -62.49 -6.46
CA ASP A 880 23.85 -61.43 -6.57
C ASP A 880 24.21 -61.26 -8.05
N TYR A 881 24.15 -60.02 -8.51
CA TYR A 881 24.42 -59.66 -9.90
C TYR A 881 25.86 -60.01 -10.31
N SER A 882 26.83 -59.95 -9.38
CA SER A 882 28.23 -60.34 -9.63
C SER A 882 28.39 -61.78 -10.17
N GLN A 883 27.42 -62.64 -9.87
CA GLN A 883 27.40 -64.05 -10.24
C GLN A 883 26.73 -64.28 -11.60
N LEU A 884 26.01 -63.29 -12.15
CA LEU A 884 25.28 -63.42 -13.41
C LEU A 884 26.23 -63.46 -14.62
N LYS A 885 26.26 -64.60 -15.30
CA LYS A 885 27.16 -64.89 -16.42
C LYS A 885 26.40 -65.14 -17.71
N VAL A 886 27.02 -64.82 -18.85
CA VAL A 886 26.42 -65.01 -20.18
C VAL A 886 25.98 -66.46 -20.36
N GLY A 887 24.81 -66.68 -20.95
CA GLY A 887 24.16 -67.99 -21.06
C GLY A 887 23.43 -68.46 -19.80
N MET A 888 23.53 -67.79 -18.64
CA MET A 888 22.68 -68.18 -17.50
C MET A 888 21.20 -67.99 -17.82
N VAL A 889 20.38 -68.92 -17.33
CA VAL A 889 18.93 -68.79 -17.31
C VAL A 889 18.54 -67.90 -16.12
N ILE A 890 17.71 -66.89 -16.37
CA ILE A 890 17.01 -66.12 -15.33
C ILE A 890 15.56 -66.61 -15.30
N ALA A 891 15.03 -66.85 -14.10
CA ALA A 891 13.69 -67.40 -13.91
C ALA A 891 12.87 -66.61 -12.87
N VAL A 892 11.54 -66.67 -13.01
CA VAL A 892 10.55 -66.46 -11.95
C VAL A 892 9.56 -67.63 -11.96
N PRO A 893 9.08 -68.12 -10.80
CA PRO A 893 8.12 -69.23 -10.72
C PRO A 893 6.66 -68.76 -10.80
N SER A 894 6.40 -67.45 -10.70
CA SER A 894 5.06 -66.89 -10.88
C SER A 894 5.15 -65.41 -11.21
N HIS A 895 4.24 -64.92 -12.04
CA HIS A 895 4.01 -63.49 -12.30
C HIS A 895 2.53 -63.22 -12.60
N THR A 896 2.05 -62.00 -12.37
CA THR A 896 0.61 -61.68 -12.46
C THR A 896 0.07 -61.48 -13.88
N HIS A 897 0.92 -61.13 -14.85
CA HIS A 897 0.49 -60.68 -16.19
C HIS A 897 -0.29 -61.69 -17.06
N THR A 898 -0.14 -63.01 -16.84
CA THR A 898 -0.90 -64.03 -17.60
C THR A 898 -1.27 -65.22 -16.72
N ARG A 899 -2.39 -65.88 -17.04
CA ARG A 899 -2.85 -67.08 -16.31
C ARG A 899 -1.83 -68.24 -16.34
N MET A 900 -1.08 -68.39 -17.43
CA MET A 900 -0.02 -69.40 -17.50
C MET A 900 1.19 -68.97 -16.66
N GLY A 901 1.60 -67.70 -16.76
CA GLY A 901 2.69 -67.14 -15.96
C GLY A 901 2.43 -67.14 -14.46
N SER A 902 1.17 -67.09 -14.02
CA SER A 902 0.82 -67.22 -12.60
C SER A 902 0.97 -68.65 -12.04
N ILE A 903 1.01 -69.67 -12.90
CA ILE A 903 1.06 -71.10 -12.54
C ILE A 903 2.45 -71.70 -12.79
N TYR A 904 3.06 -71.36 -13.94
CA TYR A 904 4.27 -71.99 -14.46
C TYR A 904 5.48 -71.03 -14.52
N GLY A 905 5.30 -69.76 -14.16
CA GLY A 905 6.37 -68.76 -14.19
C GLY A 905 6.76 -68.28 -15.59
N HIS A 906 7.97 -67.74 -15.71
CA HIS A 906 8.60 -67.33 -16.98
C HIS A 906 10.14 -67.37 -16.89
N VAL A 907 10.81 -67.64 -18.01
CA VAL A 907 12.28 -67.68 -18.13
C VAL A 907 12.80 -66.84 -19.28
N CYS A 908 14.04 -66.35 -19.13
CA CYS A 908 14.83 -65.75 -20.19
C CYS A 908 16.30 -66.18 -20.11
N LEU A 909 17.02 -65.99 -21.21
CA LEU A 909 18.46 -66.24 -21.31
C LEU A 909 19.22 -64.92 -21.17
N TYR A 910 20.19 -64.82 -20.27
CA TYR A 910 21.07 -63.66 -20.19
C TYR A 910 22.14 -63.70 -21.28
N ILE A 911 22.15 -62.73 -22.19
CA ILE A 911 23.04 -62.72 -23.36
C ILE A 911 24.25 -61.78 -23.23
N GLY A 912 24.40 -61.12 -22.08
CA GLY A 912 25.48 -60.16 -21.80
C GLY A 912 25.05 -58.70 -21.99
N ASN A 913 25.89 -57.76 -21.55
CA ASN A 913 25.69 -56.30 -21.69
C ASN A 913 24.34 -55.80 -21.14
N ASN A 914 23.88 -56.34 -19.99
CA ASN A 914 22.54 -56.11 -19.44
C ASN A 914 21.37 -56.48 -20.39
N GLN A 915 21.58 -57.35 -21.39
CA GLN A 915 20.51 -57.82 -22.27
C GLN A 915 20.09 -59.25 -21.96
N VAL A 916 18.80 -59.51 -22.16
CA VAL A 916 18.19 -60.86 -22.10
C VAL A 916 17.43 -61.16 -23.37
N MET A 917 17.20 -62.44 -23.66
CA MET A 917 16.28 -62.90 -24.69
C MET A 917 15.22 -63.82 -24.08
N ASP A 918 13.95 -63.59 -24.41
CA ASP A 918 12.83 -64.45 -23.99
C ASP A 918 11.91 -64.83 -25.16
N ASN A 919 11.17 -65.94 -24.96
CA ASN A 919 10.09 -66.36 -25.86
C ASN A 919 8.73 -66.01 -25.23
N VAL A 920 7.96 -65.17 -25.93
CA VAL A 920 6.57 -64.83 -25.57
C VAL A 920 5.56 -65.20 -26.67
N GLY A 921 5.89 -66.22 -27.46
CA GLY A 921 5.23 -66.52 -28.74
C GLY A 921 6.01 -65.98 -29.95
N GLN A 922 6.90 -65.04 -29.70
CA GLN A 922 7.99 -64.62 -30.58
C GLN A 922 9.26 -64.46 -29.72
N ILE A 923 10.43 -64.59 -30.35
CA ILE A 923 11.72 -64.36 -29.69
C ILE A 923 12.02 -62.86 -29.72
N ARG A 924 12.32 -62.26 -28.57
CA ARG A 924 12.67 -60.85 -28.46
C ARG A 924 13.88 -60.64 -27.56
N THR A 925 14.68 -59.62 -27.88
CA THR A 925 15.78 -59.14 -27.05
C THR A 925 15.32 -57.92 -26.27
N LEU A 926 15.68 -57.85 -24.99
CA LEU A 926 15.25 -56.81 -24.05
C LEU A 926 16.43 -56.32 -23.23
N ASP A 927 16.29 -55.14 -22.64
CA ASP A 927 17.07 -54.79 -21.46
C ASP A 927 16.62 -55.63 -20.25
N MET A 928 17.59 -56.08 -19.47
CA MET A 928 17.38 -56.96 -18.32
C MET A 928 16.67 -56.26 -17.17
N ALA A 929 16.95 -54.99 -16.88
CA ALA A 929 16.26 -54.27 -15.81
C ALA A 929 14.77 -54.13 -16.12
N TYR A 930 14.41 -53.89 -17.39
CA TYR A 930 13.01 -53.91 -17.84
C TYR A 930 12.37 -55.30 -17.70
N TRP A 931 13.07 -56.38 -18.07
CA TRP A 931 12.55 -57.74 -17.88
C TRP A 931 12.35 -58.08 -16.40
N LEU A 932 13.32 -57.75 -15.55
CA LEU A 932 13.27 -58.01 -14.11
C LEU A 932 12.15 -57.21 -13.43
N ASP A 933 11.99 -55.93 -13.76
CA ASP A 933 10.89 -55.10 -13.27
C ASP A 933 9.53 -55.70 -13.65
N TYR A 934 9.31 -55.98 -14.94
CA TYR A 934 8.07 -56.54 -15.45
C TYR A 934 7.74 -57.92 -14.82
N TYR A 935 8.68 -58.87 -14.79
CA TYR A 935 8.38 -60.24 -14.37
C TYR A 935 8.48 -60.48 -12.85
N SER A 936 9.02 -59.56 -12.05
CA SER A 936 9.18 -59.75 -10.58
C SER A 936 7.91 -59.59 -9.74
N THR A 937 6.74 -59.38 -10.36
CA THR A 937 5.44 -59.08 -9.71
C THR A 937 4.98 -60.02 -8.60
N SER A 938 5.44 -61.27 -8.56
CA SER A 938 5.11 -62.22 -7.48
C SER A 938 6.33 -62.77 -6.73
N TYR A 939 7.52 -62.75 -7.34
CA TYR A 939 8.75 -63.30 -6.77
C TYR A 939 9.98 -62.55 -7.28
N LYS A 940 10.99 -62.36 -6.42
CA LYS A 940 12.31 -61.86 -6.84
C LYS A 940 12.95 -62.87 -7.82
N PRO A 941 13.37 -62.47 -9.03
CA PRO A 941 14.05 -63.35 -9.97
C PRO A 941 15.36 -63.93 -9.42
N LYS A 942 15.72 -65.14 -9.90
CA LYS A 942 17.01 -65.80 -9.66
C LYS A 942 17.67 -66.16 -10.99
N TRP A 943 18.97 -66.43 -10.97
CA TRP A 943 19.73 -66.95 -12.11
C TRP A 943 20.59 -68.17 -11.76
N GLY A 944 20.96 -68.93 -12.77
CA GLY A 944 21.87 -70.06 -12.63
C GLY A 944 22.18 -70.75 -13.95
N TRP A 945 22.83 -71.90 -13.85
CA TRP A 945 23.22 -72.71 -15.00
C TRP A 945 22.18 -73.79 -15.28
N TYR A 946 21.82 -73.94 -16.55
CA TYR A 946 21.01 -75.05 -17.06
C TYR A 946 21.60 -76.41 -16.63
N ASP A 947 20.74 -77.32 -16.17
CA ASP A 947 21.10 -78.62 -15.57
C ASP A 947 22.17 -78.55 -14.45
N ASN A 948 22.31 -77.38 -13.80
CA ASN A 948 23.43 -77.04 -12.89
C ASN A 948 24.84 -77.15 -13.50
N VAL A 949 25.00 -77.18 -14.84
CA VAL A 949 26.31 -77.33 -15.53
C VAL A 949 26.90 -75.97 -15.93
N PRO A 950 28.01 -75.51 -15.31
CA PRO A 950 28.66 -74.27 -15.72
C PRO A 950 29.21 -74.35 -17.15
N LEU A 951 28.98 -73.30 -17.94
CA LEU A 951 29.54 -73.17 -19.28
C LEU A 951 31.03 -72.81 -19.17
N ALA A 952 31.92 -73.79 -19.41
CA ALA A 952 33.38 -73.65 -19.37
C ALA A 952 33.98 -73.21 -20.73
#